data_AF-A0A7R9CAC2-F1
#
_entry.id   AF-A0A7R9CAC2-F1
#
_cell.length_a   1.000
_cell.length_b   1.000
_cell.length_c   1.000
_cell.angle_alpha   90.00
_cell.angle_beta   90.00
_cell.angle_gamma   90.00
#
_symmetry.space_group_name_H-M   'P 1'
#
loop_
_entity.id
_entity.type
_entity.pdbx_description
1 polymer ?
#
loop_
_entity_poly.entity_id
_entity_poly.type
_entity_poly.pdbx_seq_one_letter_code
_entity_poly.pdbx_strand_id
1 'polypeptide(L)'
;MKFAEHLTAHITPEWRKQYISYEEMKAMLYLVVEEAPSAESVEPEIITRHFANFDEHFFHFCDSELKKINTFYSEKLAEATRKFATLQNELQISLANRASAKNKNQGKPRIQTRKLQEIKLAFSEFYLSLILLQNYQNLNFTGFRKILKKHDKLLSVDTGAKWRVEHVEASHIYTNKDIDRLIHETEGTVTLELEGGDRQKAMKRLRVPPLNEQQSPWTTFKVGLFSGSFIVLFLAVVLSAIFHEGGVNSLKVAFNLYRGPLLLIIFVFLMGVNVYGWRSSGVNHVLIFELDPRNHLSEQHLMEMAAIFGVIWTLSLLSFLYSSSLSIPPFANPLALTIIMVVFLVNPFKTFRYEARFWTLRVIGRIITAPFFRVGFADFWLADQLNSLVNALLDFQFLICFYITSDDWLEVGDTSQCSSKSYIVRPIVNCLPAWFRFAQCLRRYRDSKEAFPHLANAGKYSTTFAVVIFSTLRAMNADKYESKYDNPYFYLWILAAVISTLYAYTWDIKMDWGLLDTSATENKLLREETVYSSPAFYYFAMVEDIILRLMWAISYVLTENEYISSDIMTSLSSFLEVFRRFVWNFFRLENEHLNNCGKFRAVRDISVAPLDSSDQTQILRMMDEDSGVVNRRRKRVGKKNKDDKQVLMSEERFVWNFFRLENEHLNNCGKFRAVRDISVAPLDSSDQTQILRMMDEDSGVVNRRRKRVGKKNKDDKQVLMSEESIQEIDEIN
;
A
#
# COMPACT_ATOMS: atom_id res chain seq x y z
N MET A 1 2.71 24.88 16.65
CA MET A 1 1.86 23.67 16.47
C MET A 1 2.39 22.54 17.36
N LYS A 2 1.71 21.40 17.55
CA LYS A 2 2.33 20.28 18.30
C LYS A 2 3.30 19.55 17.37
N PHE A 3 4.56 19.41 17.77
CA PHE A 3 5.57 18.75 16.93
C PHE A 3 5.24 17.29 16.60
N ALA A 4 4.52 16.57 17.48
CA ALA A 4 4.08 15.20 17.21
C ALA A 4 3.13 15.10 16.00
N GLU A 5 2.21 16.05 15.84
CA GLU A 5 1.30 16.12 14.68
C GLU A 5 2.11 16.30 13.38
N HIS A 6 3.13 17.16 13.42
CA HIS A 6 4.05 17.37 12.31
C HIS A 6 4.95 16.15 12.03
N LEU A 7 5.47 15.48 13.07
CA LEU A 7 6.31 14.28 12.93
C LEU A 7 5.50 13.17 12.26
N THR A 8 4.32 12.83 12.79
CA THR A 8 3.43 11.81 12.22
C THR A 8 3.04 12.10 10.77
N ALA A 9 2.86 13.38 10.40
CA ALA A 9 2.54 13.78 9.03
C ALA A 9 3.70 13.69 8.01
N HIS A 10 4.96 13.67 8.47
CA HIS A 10 6.16 13.68 7.62
C HIS A 10 7.04 12.42 7.77
N ILE A 11 6.59 11.42 8.54
CA ILE A 11 7.24 10.12 8.64
C ILE A 11 7.13 9.36 7.32
N THR A 12 8.25 8.84 6.82
CA THR A 12 8.29 7.83 5.75
C THR A 12 7.62 6.55 6.25
N PRO A 13 6.47 6.09 5.68
CA PRO A 13 5.66 5.03 6.28
C PRO A 13 6.40 3.72 6.53
N GLU A 14 7.24 3.29 5.60
CA GLU A 14 8.04 2.06 5.72
C GLU A 14 9.10 2.16 6.81
N TRP A 15 9.48 3.37 7.21
CA TRP A 15 10.50 3.64 8.23
C TRP A 15 9.88 4.04 9.57
N ARG A 16 8.55 4.01 9.72
CA ARG A 16 7.80 4.46 10.92
C ARG A 16 8.40 3.97 12.23
N LYS A 17 8.73 2.67 12.34
CA LYS A 17 9.35 2.06 13.55
C LYS A 17 10.77 2.56 13.84
N GLN A 18 11.46 3.08 12.83
CA GLN A 18 12.86 3.56 12.91
C GLN A 18 12.96 5.03 13.29
N TYR A 19 11.87 5.80 13.31
CA TYR A 19 11.88 7.15 13.88
C TYR A 19 11.84 7.11 15.41
N ILE A 20 12.20 8.23 16.04
CA ILE A 20 12.11 8.45 17.48
C ILE A 20 10.67 8.26 18.00
N SER A 21 10.49 7.46 19.05
CA SER A 21 9.23 7.25 19.79
C SER A 21 8.80 8.49 20.60
N TYR A 22 8.63 9.62 19.92
CA TYR A 22 8.45 10.93 20.54
C TYR A 22 7.22 11.03 21.47
N GLU A 23 6.14 10.32 21.15
CA GLU A 23 4.92 10.31 21.98
C GLU A 23 5.06 9.42 23.23
N GLU A 24 5.78 8.30 23.14
CA GLU A 24 6.12 7.42 24.27
C GLU A 24 7.05 8.14 25.26
N MET A 25 8.13 8.76 24.76
CA MET A 25 9.03 9.59 25.57
C MET A 25 8.31 10.81 26.18
N LYS A 26 7.31 11.36 25.48
CA LYS A 26 6.45 12.43 25.98
C LYS A 26 5.51 11.94 27.08
N ALA A 27 5.00 10.71 27.00
CA ALA A 27 4.19 10.07 28.03
C ALA A 27 5.01 9.82 29.30
N MET A 28 6.20 9.22 29.19
CA MET A 28 7.13 9.04 30.31
C MET A 28 7.41 10.35 31.07
N LEU A 29 7.64 11.44 30.33
CA LEU A 29 7.87 12.78 30.89
C LEU A 29 6.64 13.42 31.55
N TYR A 30 5.42 12.96 31.29
CA TYR A 30 4.24 13.39 32.04
C TYR A 30 3.99 12.51 33.26
N LEU A 31 4.13 11.18 33.12
CA LEU A 31 3.96 10.22 34.22
C LEU A 31 4.85 10.55 35.42
N VAL A 32 6.15 10.78 35.22
CA VAL A 32 7.07 11.12 36.33
C VAL A 32 6.67 12.40 37.08
N VAL A 33 6.01 13.35 36.40
CA VAL A 33 5.54 14.62 36.97
C VAL A 33 4.19 14.46 37.67
N GLU A 34 3.33 13.55 37.22
CA GLU A 34 2.07 13.20 37.90
C GLU A 34 2.29 12.31 39.13
N GLU A 35 3.28 11.43 39.08
CA GLU A 35 3.66 10.51 40.17
C GLU A 35 4.70 11.13 41.13
N ALA A 36 5.12 12.37 40.89
CA ALA A 36 6.06 13.09 41.74
C ALA A 36 5.52 13.29 43.18
N PRO A 37 6.23 12.82 44.22
CA PRO A 37 5.80 13.03 45.60
C PRO A 37 5.72 14.52 45.95
N SER A 38 4.66 14.93 46.66
CA SER A 38 4.46 16.34 47.00
C SER A 38 5.55 16.86 47.93
N ALA A 39 6.12 18.02 47.57
CA ALA A 39 7.16 18.70 48.34
C ALA A 39 6.70 19.23 49.71
N GLU A 40 5.40 19.12 50.02
CA GLU A 40 4.83 19.44 51.34
C GLU A 40 4.67 18.20 52.24
N SER A 41 4.83 16.98 51.70
CA SER A 41 4.54 15.73 52.42
C SER A 41 5.70 14.73 52.49
N VAL A 42 6.83 14.99 51.81
CA VAL A 42 7.97 14.06 51.71
C VAL A 42 9.30 14.81 51.79
N GLU A 43 10.32 14.18 52.37
CA GLU A 43 11.67 14.74 52.47
C GLU A 43 12.31 15.02 51.09
N PRO A 44 13.10 16.11 50.93
CA PRO A 44 13.68 16.50 49.64
C PRO A 44 14.57 15.43 48.98
N GLU A 45 15.20 14.56 49.77
CA GLU A 45 16.07 13.49 49.26
C GLU A 45 15.27 12.44 48.48
N ILE A 46 14.05 12.11 48.91
CA ILE A 46 13.18 11.16 48.21
C ILE A 46 12.68 11.75 46.89
N ILE A 47 12.37 13.05 46.85
CA ILE A 47 12.02 13.77 45.61
C ILE A 47 13.20 13.78 44.64
N THR A 48 14.40 14.02 45.16
CA THR A 48 15.64 13.98 44.37
C THR A 48 15.89 12.59 43.80
N ARG A 49 15.69 11.54 44.61
CA ARG A 49 15.83 10.14 44.19
C ARG A 49 14.77 9.70 43.17
N HIS A 50 13.53 10.19 43.28
CA HIS A 50 12.46 9.93 42.30
C HIS A 50 12.88 10.40 40.90
N PHE A 51 13.36 11.65 40.79
CA PHE A 51 13.82 12.18 39.50
C PHE A 51 15.16 11.56 39.05
N ALA A 52 16.10 11.27 39.96
CA ALA A 52 17.35 10.58 39.60
C ALA A 52 17.12 9.17 39.02
N ASN A 53 16.21 8.39 39.64
CA ASN A 53 15.79 7.09 39.10
C ASN A 53 15.14 7.23 37.71
N PHE A 54 14.35 8.30 37.50
CA PHE A 54 13.72 8.57 36.20
C PHE A 54 14.75 8.96 35.14
N ASP A 55 15.67 9.88 35.42
CA ASP A 55 16.72 10.30 34.49
C ASP A 55 17.51 9.07 33.99
N GLU A 56 17.86 8.11 34.88
CA GLU A 56 18.52 6.85 34.49
C GLU A 56 17.72 6.05 33.45
N HIS A 57 16.41 5.83 33.70
CA HIS A 57 15.54 5.10 32.78
C HIS A 57 15.30 5.86 31.47
N PHE A 58 15.12 7.19 31.56
CA PHE A 58 14.85 8.06 30.42
C PHE A 58 16.06 8.19 29.51
N PHE A 59 17.27 8.37 30.05
CA PHE A 59 18.49 8.42 29.23
C PHE A 59 18.87 7.05 28.66
N HIS A 60 18.67 5.94 29.39
CA HIS A 60 18.81 4.60 28.83
C HIS A 60 17.85 4.37 27.63
N PHE A 61 16.61 4.86 27.71
CA PHE A 61 15.68 4.83 26.57
C PHE A 61 16.17 5.74 25.42
N CYS A 62 16.68 6.94 25.72
CA CYS A 62 17.30 7.82 24.73
C CYS A 62 18.48 7.16 24.00
N ASP A 63 19.32 6.40 24.71
CA ASP A 63 20.42 5.62 24.13
C ASP A 63 19.91 4.50 23.21
N SER A 64 18.88 3.75 23.62
CA SER A 64 18.29 2.71 22.75
C SER A 64 17.69 3.29 21.47
N GLU A 65 17.00 4.42 21.55
CA GLU A 65 16.45 5.13 20.39
C GLU A 65 17.56 5.72 19.51
N LEU A 66 18.58 6.34 20.11
CA LEU A 66 19.69 6.94 19.37
C LEU A 66 20.51 5.87 18.65
N LYS A 67 20.67 4.69 19.26
CA LYS A 67 21.29 3.51 18.65
C LYS A 67 20.47 2.99 17.48
N LYS A 68 19.17 2.74 17.65
CA LYS A 68 18.23 2.35 16.58
C LYS A 68 18.36 3.27 15.37
N ILE A 69 18.29 4.58 15.63
CA ILE A 69 18.31 5.65 14.62
C ILE A 69 19.66 5.73 13.90
N ASN A 70 20.79 5.68 14.63
CA ASN A 70 22.12 5.69 14.00
C ASN A 70 22.43 4.42 13.20
N THR A 71 21.99 3.24 13.66
CA THR A 71 22.14 1.98 12.91
C THR A 71 21.40 2.04 11.58
N PHE A 72 20.11 2.40 11.60
CA PHE A 72 19.30 2.51 10.39
C PHE A 72 19.83 3.58 9.42
N TYR A 73 20.18 4.77 9.92
CA TYR A 73 20.74 5.85 9.09
C TYR A 73 22.04 5.41 8.39
N SER A 74 22.94 4.76 9.12
CA SER A 74 24.25 4.34 8.61
C SER A 74 24.13 3.19 7.59
N GLU A 75 23.20 2.26 7.80
CA GLU A 75 22.87 1.22 6.81
C GLU A 75 22.32 1.85 5.52
N LYS A 76 21.36 2.77 5.62
CA LYS A 76 20.75 3.44 4.46
C LYS A 76 21.74 4.33 3.71
N LEU A 77 22.66 5.00 4.40
CA LEU A 77 23.72 5.79 3.79
C LEU A 77 24.71 4.89 3.04
N ALA A 78 25.09 3.74 3.61
CA ALA A 78 25.94 2.75 2.92
C ALA A 78 25.23 2.11 1.71
N GLU A 79 23.94 1.81 1.80
CA GLU A 79 23.10 1.38 0.67
C GLU A 79 23.07 2.45 -0.43
N ALA A 80 22.89 3.72 -0.06
CA ALA A 80 22.83 4.83 -1.00
C ALA A 80 24.16 5.04 -1.75
N THR A 81 25.30 5.04 -1.05
CA THR A 81 26.63 5.14 -1.66
C THR A 81 26.89 4.00 -2.67
N ARG A 82 26.49 2.77 -2.34
CA ARG A 82 26.60 1.61 -3.24
C ARG A 82 25.68 1.72 -4.47
N LYS A 83 24.46 2.24 -4.30
CA LYS A 83 23.54 2.52 -5.41
C LYS A 83 24.10 3.59 -6.34
N PHE A 84 24.65 4.68 -5.79
CA PHE A 84 25.23 5.76 -6.59
C PHE A 84 26.37 5.26 -7.49
N ALA A 85 27.33 4.53 -6.91
CA ALA A 85 28.45 3.94 -7.66
C ALA A 85 27.96 2.97 -8.76
N THR A 86 26.94 2.16 -8.48
CA THR A 86 26.33 1.27 -9.50
C THR A 86 25.68 2.08 -10.63
N LEU A 87 24.89 3.10 -10.31
CA LEU A 87 24.19 3.95 -11.29
C LEU A 87 25.15 4.79 -12.15
N GLN A 88 26.22 5.33 -11.57
CA GLN A 88 27.28 6.00 -12.33
C GLN A 88 27.97 5.03 -13.29
N ASN A 89 28.32 3.81 -12.85
CA ASN A 89 28.92 2.81 -13.73
C ASN A 89 27.99 2.43 -14.91
N GLU A 90 26.69 2.19 -14.65
CA GLU A 90 25.73 1.92 -15.74
C GLU A 90 25.57 3.10 -16.70
N LEU A 91 25.59 4.34 -16.19
CA LEU A 91 25.52 5.55 -16.99
C LEU A 91 26.77 5.71 -17.88
N GLN A 92 27.98 5.60 -17.33
CA GLN A 92 29.22 5.68 -18.10
C GLN A 92 29.31 4.59 -19.18
N ILE A 93 28.91 3.34 -18.85
CA ILE A 93 28.78 2.26 -19.85
C ILE A 93 27.78 2.64 -20.94
N SER A 94 26.63 3.23 -20.59
CA SER A 94 25.62 3.66 -21.57
C SER A 94 26.11 4.83 -22.45
N LEU A 95 26.88 5.78 -21.89
CA LEU A 95 27.47 6.91 -22.62
C LEU A 95 28.58 6.46 -23.57
N ALA A 96 29.49 5.60 -23.12
CA ALA A 96 30.56 5.02 -23.96
C ALA A 96 30.00 4.22 -25.15
N ASN A 97 28.92 3.45 -24.93
CA ASN A 97 28.20 2.76 -26.00
C ASN A 97 27.51 3.73 -26.99
N ARG A 98 27.03 4.88 -26.51
CA ARG A 98 26.41 5.93 -27.35
C ARG A 98 27.46 6.69 -28.18
N ALA A 99 28.63 6.97 -27.62
CA ALA A 99 29.76 7.54 -28.35
C ALA A 99 30.28 6.58 -29.42
N SER A 100 30.50 5.31 -29.07
CA SER A 100 30.92 4.26 -30.01
C SER A 100 29.92 4.06 -31.17
N ALA A 101 28.62 4.22 -30.90
CA ALA A 101 27.56 4.14 -31.92
C ALA A 101 27.42 5.40 -32.78
N LYS A 102 27.93 6.57 -32.37
CA LYS A 102 28.08 7.72 -33.27
C LYS A 102 29.18 7.50 -34.31
N ASN A 103 30.29 6.88 -33.93
CA ASN A 103 31.44 6.67 -34.81
C ASN A 103 31.27 5.49 -35.80
N LYS A 104 30.22 4.67 -35.64
CA LYS A 104 29.86 3.59 -36.56
C LYS A 104 28.42 3.77 -37.03
N ASN A 105 28.24 4.26 -38.26
CA ASN A 105 26.93 4.50 -38.90
C ASN A 105 26.09 3.21 -39.03
N GLN A 106 25.43 2.79 -37.95
CA GLN A 106 24.56 1.62 -37.88
C GLN A 106 23.29 1.93 -37.07
N GLY A 107 22.12 1.66 -37.67
CA GLY A 107 20.81 2.10 -37.19
C GLY A 107 20.26 1.38 -35.94
N LYS A 108 20.92 1.52 -34.78
CA LYS A 108 20.41 1.03 -33.48
C LYS A 108 20.01 2.12 -32.44
N PRO A 109 19.66 3.39 -32.80
CA PRO A 109 19.44 4.44 -31.80
C PRO A 109 18.28 4.15 -30.84
N ARG A 110 17.20 3.51 -31.32
CA ARG A 110 15.95 3.30 -30.57
C ARG A 110 16.13 2.45 -29.29
N ILE A 111 17.09 1.52 -29.28
CA ILE A 111 17.40 0.68 -28.09
C ILE A 111 18.19 1.50 -27.06
N GLN A 112 19.21 2.26 -27.50
CA GLN A 112 20.00 3.12 -26.62
C GLN A 112 19.15 4.22 -25.97
N THR A 113 18.22 4.83 -26.72
CA THR A 113 17.28 5.83 -26.16
C THR A 113 16.43 5.24 -25.03
N ARG A 114 15.97 3.99 -25.16
CA ARG A 114 15.19 3.30 -24.12
C ARG A 114 16.03 3.02 -22.87
N LYS A 115 17.23 2.45 -23.00
CA LYS A 115 18.10 2.21 -21.83
C LYS A 115 18.49 3.52 -21.12
N LEU A 116 18.67 4.61 -21.87
CA LEU A 116 18.89 5.93 -21.28
C LEU A 116 17.65 6.49 -20.55
N GLN A 117 16.43 6.15 -20.99
CA GLN A 117 15.19 6.48 -20.25
C GLN A 117 15.07 5.67 -18.96
N GLU A 118 15.45 4.40 -18.98
CA GLU A 118 15.47 3.50 -17.81
C GLU A 118 16.49 4.01 -16.76
N ILE A 119 17.71 4.39 -17.18
CA ILE A 119 18.71 5.04 -16.30
C ILE A 119 18.20 6.39 -15.76
N LYS A 120 17.55 7.23 -16.58
CA LYS A 120 16.93 8.50 -16.14
C LYS A 120 15.81 8.32 -15.11
N LEU A 121 15.14 7.18 -15.10
CA LEU A 121 14.14 6.84 -14.09
C LEU A 121 14.83 6.44 -12.78
N ALA A 122 15.79 5.51 -12.85
CA ALA A 122 16.54 5.02 -11.70
C ALA A 122 17.31 6.13 -10.95
N PHE A 123 17.89 7.11 -11.66
CA PHE A 123 18.48 8.29 -11.03
C PHE A 123 17.46 9.19 -10.30
N SER A 124 16.18 9.21 -10.73
CA SER A 124 15.13 9.96 -10.04
C SER A 124 14.58 9.23 -8.81
N GLU A 125 14.47 7.89 -8.87
CA GLU A 125 14.19 7.03 -7.72
C GLU A 125 15.31 7.14 -6.66
N PHE A 126 16.56 7.12 -7.12
CA PHE A 126 17.73 7.26 -6.25
C PHE A 126 17.79 8.63 -5.57
N TYR A 127 17.66 9.73 -6.33
CA TYR A 127 17.60 11.08 -5.78
C TYR A 127 16.49 11.22 -4.72
N LEU A 128 15.30 10.68 -4.99
CA LEU A 128 14.23 10.64 -4.01
C LEU A 128 14.68 9.94 -2.73
N SER A 129 15.29 8.76 -2.81
CA SER A 129 15.74 8.01 -1.64
C SER A 129 16.77 8.77 -0.76
N LEU A 130 17.61 9.61 -1.37
CA LEU A 130 18.50 10.51 -0.63
C LEU A 130 17.73 11.59 0.15
N ILE A 131 16.73 12.21 -0.50
CA ILE A 131 15.88 13.22 0.15
C ILE A 131 15.06 12.61 1.29
N LEU A 132 14.54 11.39 1.15
CA LEU A 132 13.90 10.67 2.25
C LEU A 132 14.85 10.50 3.45
N LEU A 133 16.11 10.13 3.19
CA LEU A 133 17.12 9.92 4.22
C LEU A 133 17.53 11.25 4.90
N GLN A 134 17.61 12.35 4.15
CA GLN A 134 17.82 13.71 4.67
C GLN A 134 16.61 14.20 5.50
N ASN A 135 15.37 13.92 5.07
CA ASN A 135 14.16 14.18 5.85
C ASN A 135 14.18 13.39 7.18
N TYR A 136 14.55 12.11 7.14
CA TYR A 136 14.70 11.25 8.31
C TYR A 136 15.76 11.78 9.29
N GLN A 137 16.92 12.21 8.79
CA GLN A 137 17.98 12.86 9.58
C GLN A 137 17.44 14.08 10.34
N ASN A 138 16.83 15.02 9.62
CA ASN A 138 16.33 16.28 10.16
C ASN A 138 15.18 16.08 11.18
N LEU A 139 14.24 15.17 10.90
CA LEU A 139 13.10 14.91 11.79
C LEU A 139 13.53 14.27 13.12
N ASN A 140 14.43 13.28 13.08
CA ASN A 140 14.90 12.60 14.30
C ASN A 140 15.78 13.53 15.16
N PHE A 141 16.68 14.29 14.55
CA PHE A 141 17.46 15.31 15.26
C PHE A 141 16.56 16.37 15.93
N THR A 142 15.56 16.87 15.19
CA THR A 142 14.58 17.82 15.74
C THR A 142 13.76 17.20 16.87
N GLY A 143 13.44 15.90 16.78
CA GLY A 143 12.75 15.14 17.81
C GLY A 143 13.54 15.04 19.10
N PHE A 144 14.79 14.56 19.05
CA PHE A 144 15.69 14.54 20.22
C PHE A 144 15.84 15.92 20.85
N ARG A 145 16.16 16.94 20.05
CA ARG A 145 16.33 18.31 20.56
C ARG A 145 15.04 18.86 21.21
N LYS A 146 13.86 18.46 20.75
CA LYS A 146 12.56 18.86 21.35
C LYS A 146 12.17 18.05 22.58
N ILE A 147 12.47 16.74 22.64
CA ILE A 147 12.15 15.91 23.81
C ILE A 147 13.09 16.24 24.97
N LEU A 148 14.37 16.51 24.67
CA LEU A 148 15.35 16.95 25.66
C LEU A 148 15.08 18.39 26.16
N LYS A 149 14.70 19.34 25.27
CA LYS A 149 14.17 20.66 25.70
C LYS A 149 12.85 20.55 26.49
N LYS A 150 12.08 19.46 26.35
CA LYS A 150 10.88 19.19 27.17
C LYS A 150 11.27 18.65 28.55
N HIS A 151 12.18 17.68 28.61
CA HIS A 151 12.76 17.12 29.84
C HIS A 151 13.23 18.23 30.78
N ASP A 152 14.18 19.03 30.32
CA ASP A 152 14.80 20.14 31.06
C ASP A 152 13.77 21.17 31.54
N LYS A 153 12.75 21.44 30.71
CA LYS A 153 11.67 22.39 31.04
C LYS A 153 10.62 21.87 32.02
N LEU A 154 10.42 20.54 32.11
CA LEU A 154 9.52 19.93 33.08
C LEU A 154 10.20 19.72 34.43
N LEU A 155 11.41 19.14 34.41
CA LEU A 155 12.16 18.83 35.64
C LEU A 155 12.96 20.03 36.18
N SER A 156 13.08 21.11 35.40
CA SER A 156 13.86 22.33 35.73
C SER A 156 15.37 22.08 35.89
N VAL A 157 15.92 21.20 35.05
CA VAL A 157 17.33 20.77 34.98
C VAL A 157 17.99 21.18 33.66
N ASP A 158 19.27 20.85 33.48
CA ASP A 158 20.04 21.05 32.24
C ASP A 158 20.71 19.75 31.72
N THR A 159 20.35 18.59 32.28
CA THR A 159 20.94 17.29 31.95
C THR A 159 20.59 16.83 30.54
N GLY A 160 19.37 17.09 30.05
CA GLY A 160 18.97 16.76 28.67
C GLY A 160 19.72 17.60 27.63
N ALA A 161 19.98 18.88 27.92
CA ALA A 161 20.79 19.76 27.08
C ALA A 161 22.25 19.31 26.99
N LYS A 162 22.84 18.78 28.08
CA LYS A 162 24.18 18.18 28.11
C LYS A 162 24.22 16.88 27.32
N TRP A 163 23.33 15.94 27.64
CA TRP A 163 23.22 14.64 26.96
C TRP A 163 23.05 14.80 25.45
N ARG A 164 22.25 15.78 24.99
CA ARG A 164 22.13 16.13 23.56
C ARG A 164 23.48 16.45 22.91
N VAL A 165 24.31 17.27 23.54
CA VAL A 165 25.59 17.70 22.98
C VAL A 165 26.58 16.52 22.97
N GLU A 166 26.64 15.79 24.08
CA GLU A 166 27.55 14.66 24.29
C GLU A 166 27.22 13.43 23.42
N HIS A 167 25.94 13.16 23.17
CA HIS A 167 25.49 11.95 22.48
C HIS A 167 24.89 12.25 21.09
N VAL A 168 23.89 13.12 21.00
CA VAL A 168 23.17 13.35 19.73
C VAL A 168 24.02 14.13 18.73
N GLU A 169 24.63 15.24 19.15
CA GLU A 169 25.43 16.12 18.27
C GLU A 169 26.84 15.56 17.99
N ALA A 170 27.34 14.65 18.84
CA ALA A 170 28.52 13.84 18.54
C ALA A 170 28.23 12.67 17.59
N SER A 171 26.99 12.16 17.54
CA SER A 171 26.65 10.94 16.78
C SER A 171 26.67 11.11 15.25
N HIS A 172 26.78 9.97 14.56
CA HIS A 172 26.95 9.89 13.11
C HIS A 172 25.79 10.56 12.34
N ILE A 173 24.56 10.48 12.83
CA ILE A 173 23.39 11.12 12.20
C ILE A 173 23.46 12.66 12.18
N TYR A 174 24.25 13.31 13.04
CA TYR A 174 24.45 14.77 12.98
C TYR A 174 25.74 15.17 12.26
N THR A 175 26.84 14.46 12.56
CA THR A 175 28.19 14.79 12.07
C THR A 175 28.41 14.44 10.60
N ASN A 176 27.74 13.40 10.07
CA ASN A 176 27.93 12.98 8.68
C ASN A 176 27.26 13.96 7.67
N LYS A 177 28.00 14.31 6.62
CA LYS A 177 27.58 15.18 5.50
C LYS A 177 27.71 14.52 4.11
N ASP A 178 27.97 13.21 4.05
CA ASP A 178 27.98 12.45 2.79
C ASP A 178 26.61 12.48 2.10
N ILE A 179 25.50 12.57 2.85
CA ILE A 179 24.15 12.66 2.30
C ILE A 179 23.97 13.94 1.46
N ASP A 180 24.44 15.09 1.97
CA ASP A 180 24.36 16.37 1.28
C ASP A 180 25.27 16.36 0.03
N ARG A 181 26.45 15.73 0.13
CA ARG A 181 27.35 15.51 -1.01
C ARG A 181 26.70 14.64 -2.10
N LEU A 182 26.14 13.48 -1.73
CA LEU A 182 25.48 12.57 -2.67
C LEU A 182 24.29 13.24 -3.38
N ILE A 183 23.53 14.08 -2.69
CA ILE A 183 22.44 14.87 -3.30
C ILE A 183 23.00 15.80 -4.38
N HIS A 184 24.03 16.58 -4.08
CA HIS A 184 24.65 17.51 -5.05
C HIS A 184 25.35 16.80 -6.21
N GLU A 185 26.06 15.70 -5.96
CA GLU A 185 26.67 14.87 -7.01
C GLU A 185 25.58 14.29 -7.94
N THR A 186 24.45 13.84 -7.39
CA THR A 186 23.29 13.33 -8.15
C THR A 186 22.62 14.42 -8.98
N GLU A 187 22.39 15.63 -8.43
CA GLU A 187 21.92 16.78 -9.20
C GLU A 187 22.86 17.11 -10.37
N GLY A 188 24.17 17.08 -10.12
CA GLY A 188 25.22 17.37 -11.08
C GLY A 188 25.22 16.37 -12.25
N THR A 189 25.32 15.07 -11.95
CA THR A 189 25.27 13.99 -12.96
C THR A 189 23.99 14.08 -13.81
N VAL A 190 22.82 14.29 -13.20
CA VAL A 190 21.56 14.33 -13.95
C VAL A 190 21.42 15.61 -14.78
N THR A 191 21.91 16.74 -14.28
CA THR A 191 21.93 18.01 -15.03
C THR A 191 22.86 17.92 -16.24
N LEU A 192 24.11 17.52 -16.03
CA LEU A 192 25.16 17.55 -17.05
C LEU A 192 25.01 16.39 -18.04
N GLU A 193 25.02 15.15 -17.57
CA GLU A 193 25.12 13.95 -18.44
C GLU A 193 23.77 13.51 -19.00
N LEU A 194 22.69 13.67 -18.22
CA LEU A 194 21.37 13.15 -18.59
C LEU A 194 20.51 14.20 -19.31
N GLU A 195 20.40 15.44 -18.82
CA GLU A 195 19.60 16.50 -19.48
C GLU A 195 20.41 17.53 -20.29
N GLY A 196 21.74 17.43 -20.33
CA GLY A 196 22.59 18.20 -21.24
C GLY A 196 22.80 19.66 -20.84
N GLY A 197 22.88 19.93 -19.53
CA GLY A 197 23.06 21.26 -18.93
C GLY A 197 21.77 21.93 -18.45
N ASP A 198 20.60 21.44 -18.86
CA ASP A 198 19.30 22.01 -18.46
C ASP A 198 18.93 21.65 -17.01
N ARG A 199 19.37 22.49 -16.07
CA ARG A 199 19.08 22.32 -14.63
C ARG A 199 17.58 22.42 -14.33
N GLN A 200 16.79 23.21 -15.06
CA GLN A 200 15.34 23.31 -14.80
C GLN A 200 14.64 21.99 -15.11
N LYS A 201 14.95 21.39 -16.26
CA LYS A 201 14.41 20.10 -16.71
C LYS A 201 14.96 18.93 -15.92
N ALA A 202 16.21 18.98 -15.48
CA ALA A 202 16.79 18.02 -14.53
C ALA A 202 16.05 18.06 -13.18
N MET A 203 15.93 19.24 -12.55
CA MET A 203 15.23 19.38 -11.28
C MET A 203 13.73 19.05 -11.41
N LYS A 204 13.08 19.33 -12.55
CA LYS A 204 11.69 18.90 -12.82
C LYS A 204 11.53 17.39 -13.05
N ARG A 205 12.61 16.66 -13.34
CA ARG A 205 12.62 15.18 -13.38
C ARG A 205 12.87 14.57 -11.99
N LEU A 206 13.83 15.15 -11.26
CA LEU A 206 14.31 14.70 -9.94
C LEU A 206 13.35 15.01 -8.80
N ARG A 207 12.81 16.24 -8.76
CA ARG A 207 11.71 16.57 -7.85
C ARG A 207 10.48 15.80 -8.31
N VAL A 208 10.08 14.82 -7.51
CA VAL A 208 8.73 14.26 -7.61
C VAL A 208 7.75 15.42 -7.32
N PRO A 209 6.65 15.56 -8.07
CA PRO A 209 5.59 16.50 -7.68
C PRO A 209 5.17 16.23 -6.23
N PRO A 210 4.84 17.26 -5.43
CA PRO A 210 4.34 17.02 -4.09
C PRO A 210 3.11 16.12 -4.17
N LEU A 211 3.10 15.01 -3.43
CA LEU A 211 1.94 14.11 -3.38
C LEU A 211 0.74 14.73 -2.62
N ASN A 212 0.99 15.85 -1.93
CA ASN A 212 0.00 16.85 -1.54
C ASN A 212 -0.13 17.97 -2.60
N GLU A 213 -0.10 17.63 -3.89
CA GLU A 213 -0.73 18.47 -4.91
C GLU A 213 -2.18 18.67 -4.46
N GLN A 214 -2.54 19.92 -4.13
CA GLN A 214 -3.85 20.24 -3.56
C GLN A 214 -4.92 19.79 -4.56
N GLN A 215 -5.58 18.67 -4.25
CA GLN A 215 -6.50 18.01 -5.19
C GLN A 215 -7.52 19.04 -5.64
N SER A 216 -7.58 19.25 -6.95
CA SER A 216 -8.28 20.41 -7.54
C SER A 216 -9.65 20.56 -6.87
N PRO A 217 -9.98 21.72 -6.27
CA PRO A 217 -11.27 21.93 -5.60
C PRO A 217 -12.46 21.59 -6.51
N TRP A 218 -12.26 21.68 -7.83
CA TRP A 218 -13.18 21.25 -8.86
C TRP A 218 -13.47 19.73 -8.88
N THR A 219 -12.48 18.87 -8.63
CA THR A 219 -12.68 17.41 -8.53
C THR A 219 -13.50 17.08 -7.28
N THR A 220 -13.13 17.62 -6.12
CA THR A 220 -13.90 17.47 -4.87
C THR A 220 -15.35 17.97 -5.05
N PHE A 221 -15.54 19.13 -5.67
CA PHE A 221 -16.85 19.69 -5.99
C PHE A 221 -17.68 18.77 -6.89
N LYS A 222 -17.10 18.25 -7.99
CA LYS A 222 -17.78 17.29 -8.87
C LYS A 222 -18.19 16.01 -8.16
N VAL A 223 -17.32 15.43 -7.34
CA VAL A 223 -17.63 14.20 -6.58
C VAL A 223 -18.83 14.45 -5.68
N GLY A 224 -18.86 15.59 -4.97
CA GLY A 224 -20.01 16.02 -4.17
C GLY A 224 -21.27 16.23 -5.01
N LEU A 225 -21.16 16.96 -6.13
CA LEU A 225 -22.26 17.28 -7.03
C LEU A 225 -22.90 16.01 -7.61
N PHE A 226 -22.13 15.15 -8.27
CA PHE A 226 -22.65 13.93 -8.89
C PHE A 226 -23.15 12.92 -7.84
N SER A 227 -22.53 12.83 -6.66
CA SER A 227 -23.04 11.97 -5.58
C SER A 227 -24.37 12.49 -5.01
N GLY A 228 -24.50 13.82 -4.84
CA GLY A 228 -25.75 14.46 -4.43
C GLY A 228 -26.86 14.28 -5.48
N SER A 229 -26.55 14.51 -6.76
CA SER A 229 -27.47 14.24 -7.87
C SER A 229 -27.87 12.77 -7.94
N PHE A 230 -26.94 11.84 -7.73
CA PHE A 230 -27.24 10.40 -7.67
C PHE A 230 -28.24 10.08 -6.56
N ILE A 231 -28.03 10.59 -5.33
CA ILE A 231 -28.95 10.37 -4.20
C ILE A 231 -30.35 10.91 -4.51
N VAL A 232 -30.46 12.14 -5.02
CA VAL A 232 -31.76 12.75 -5.36
C VAL A 232 -32.46 11.98 -6.49
N LEU A 233 -31.74 11.60 -7.54
CA LEU A 233 -32.29 10.83 -8.66
C LEU A 233 -32.62 9.38 -8.25
N PHE A 234 -31.89 8.78 -7.31
CA PHE A 234 -32.18 7.45 -6.78
C PHE A 234 -33.46 7.46 -5.92
N LEU A 235 -33.65 8.49 -5.09
CA LEU A 235 -34.93 8.70 -4.38
C LEU A 235 -36.09 8.92 -5.36
N ALA A 236 -35.88 9.67 -6.44
CA ALA A 236 -36.86 9.83 -7.51
C ALA A 236 -37.17 8.49 -8.22
N VAL A 237 -36.17 7.66 -8.53
CA VAL A 237 -36.34 6.30 -9.06
C VAL A 237 -37.19 5.45 -8.12
N VAL A 238 -36.89 5.43 -6.82
CA VAL A 238 -37.63 4.62 -5.83
C VAL A 238 -39.09 5.05 -5.75
N LEU A 239 -39.36 6.36 -5.68
CA LEU A 239 -40.74 6.89 -5.68
C LEU A 239 -41.46 6.57 -7.00
N SER A 240 -40.82 6.82 -8.14
CA SER A 240 -41.41 6.55 -9.46
C SER A 240 -41.70 5.07 -9.68
N ALA A 241 -40.87 4.17 -9.13
CA ALA A 241 -41.07 2.72 -9.22
C ALA A 241 -42.18 2.21 -8.28
N ILE A 242 -42.36 2.83 -7.11
CA ILE A 242 -43.48 2.51 -6.19
C ILE A 242 -44.83 2.92 -6.80
N PHE A 243 -44.87 4.04 -7.51
CA PHE A 243 -46.08 4.56 -8.18
C PHE A 243 -46.15 4.21 -9.68
N HIS A 244 -45.40 3.20 -10.15
CA HIS A 244 -45.42 2.79 -11.56
C HIS A 244 -46.59 1.85 -11.85
N GLU A 245 -47.51 2.27 -12.72
CA GLU A 245 -48.69 1.46 -13.13
C GLU A 245 -48.35 0.33 -14.13
N GLY A 246 -47.09 0.21 -14.56
CA GLY A 246 -46.65 -0.84 -15.49
C GLY A 246 -46.58 -2.23 -14.86
N GLY A 247 -46.87 -3.25 -15.68
CA GLY A 247 -47.00 -4.64 -15.21
C GLY A 247 -45.73 -5.20 -14.58
N VAL A 248 -45.88 -5.87 -13.42
CA VAL A 248 -44.80 -6.39 -12.55
C VAL A 248 -43.70 -7.18 -13.31
N ASN A 249 -44.06 -7.88 -14.38
CA ASN A 249 -43.12 -8.63 -15.21
C ASN A 249 -42.09 -7.74 -15.94
N SER A 250 -42.45 -6.52 -16.38
CA SER A 250 -41.50 -5.62 -17.06
C SER A 250 -40.47 -5.06 -16.08
N LEU A 251 -40.91 -4.64 -14.89
CA LEU A 251 -40.04 -4.25 -13.78
C LEU A 251 -39.10 -5.40 -13.40
N LYS A 252 -39.60 -6.63 -13.28
CA LYS A 252 -38.79 -7.82 -12.96
C LYS A 252 -37.67 -8.07 -13.98
N VAL A 253 -37.97 -8.00 -15.28
CA VAL A 253 -36.95 -8.14 -16.33
C VAL A 253 -35.97 -6.96 -16.30
N ALA A 254 -36.45 -5.73 -16.12
CA ALA A 254 -35.62 -4.55 -16.02
C ALA A 254 -34.62 -4.62 -14.84
N PHE A 255 -35.04 -5.09 -13.66
CA PHE A 255 -34.11 -5.29 -12.53
C PHE A 255 -32.95 -6.21 -12.87
N ASN A 256 -33.20 -7.34 -13.57
CA ASN A 256 -32.14 -8.24 -14.01
C ASN A 256 -31.22 -7.61 -15.08
N LEU A 257 -31.74 -6.73 -15.95
CA LEU A 257 -30.94 -5.98 -16.93
C LEU A 257 -30.10 -4.85 -16.30
N TYR A 258 -30.62 -4.16 -15.27
CA TYR A 258 -29.95 -3.02 -14.61
C TYR A 258 -29.00 -3.42 -13.47
N ARG A 259 -29.14 -4.62 -12.89
CA ARG A 259 -28.30 -5.10 -11.76
C ARG A 259 -26.83 -5.25 -12.14
N GLY A 260 -26.51 -5.91 -13.25
CA GLY A 260 -25.12 -6.07 -13.72
C GLY A 260 -24.36 -4.73 -13.84
N PRO A 261 -24.90 -3.73 -14.57
CA PRO A 261 -24.37 -2.36 -14.59
C PRO A 261 -24.23 -1.72 -13.20
N LEU A 262 -25.22 -1.84 -12.32
CA LEU A 262 -25.19 -1.25 -10.97
C LEU A 262 -24.07 -1.85 -10.10
N LEU A 263 -23.88 -3.16 -10.15
CA LEU A 263 -22.82 -3.86 -9.42
C LEU A 263 -21.43 -3.38 -9.83
N LEU A 264 -21.21 -3.12 -11.14
CA LEU A 264 -19.95 -2.51 -11.61
C LEU A 264 -19.75 -1.09 -11.09
N ILE A 265 -20.81 -0.27 -11.05
CA ILE A 265 -20.74 1.12 -10.55
C ILE A 265 -20.38 1.13 -9.06
N ILE A 266 -21.07 0.32 -8.25
CA ILE A 266 -20.81 0.19 -6.81
C ILE A 266 -19.41 -0.38 -6.56
N PHE A 267 -18.96 -1.36 -7.36
CA PHE A 267 -17.61 -1.88 -7.27
C PHE A 267 -16.54 -0.80 -7.52
N VAL A 268 -16.70 0.07 -8.55
CA VAL A 268 -15.75 1.17 -8.80
C VAL A 268 -15.80 2.22 -7.68
N PHE A 269 -16.97 2.50 -7.10
CA PHE A 269 -17.08 3.39 -5.94
C PHE A 269 -16.34 2.84 -4.72
N LEU A 270 -16.60 1.59 -4.34
CA LEU A 270 -15.96 0.88 -3.23
C LEU A 270 -14.45 0.66 -3.47
N MET A 271 -14.02 0.58 -4.74
CA MET A 271 -12.61 0.60 -5.10
C MET A 271 -11.97 1.97 -4.82
N GLY A 272 -12.69 3.08 -5.08
CA GLY A 272 -12.26 4.43 -4.67
C GLY A 272 -12.10 4.55 -3.15
N VAL A 273 -13.03 3.98 -2.37
CA VAL A 273 -12.95 3.93 -0.89
C VAL A 273 -11.77 3.08 -0.42
N ASN A 274 -11.47 1.94 -1.07
CA ASN A 274 -10.27 1.16 -0.82
C ASN A 274 -8.99 1.97 -1.04
N VAL A 275 -8.85 2.65 -2.19
CA VAL A 275 -7.68 3.51 -2.49
C VAL A 275 -7.51 4.62 -1.45
N TYR A 276 -8.61 5.27 -1.02
CA TYR A 276 -8.57 6.25 0.06
C TYR A 276 -8.07 5.66 1.38
N GLY A 277 -8.62 4.52 1.81
CA GLY A 277 -8.25 3.87 3.07
C GLY A 277 -6.83 3.30 3.09
N TRP A 278 -6.33 2.80 1.95
CA TRP A 278 -4.92 2.43 1.79
C TRP A 278 -4.01 3.65 1.89
N ARG A 279 -4.36 4.75 1.19
CA ARG A 279 -3.60 6.00 1.20
C ARG A 279 -3.53 6.63 2.60
N SER A 280 -4.63 6.65 3.35
CA SER A 280 -4.66 7.22 4.70
C SER A 280 -3.95 6.35 5.75
N SER A 281 -3.92 5.03 5.56
CA SER A 281 -3.22 4.10 6.47
C SER A 281 -1.71 4.00 6.20
N GLY A 282 -1.25 4.44 5.02
CA GLY A 282 0.14 4.34 4.56
C GLY A 282 0.46 3.09 3.75
N VAL A 283 -0.55 2.34 3.28
CA VAL A 283 -0.38 1.13 2.47
C VAL A 283 -0.05 1.50 1.03
N ASN A 284 1.16 1.13 0.57
CA ASN A 284 1.66 1.46 -0.78
C ASN A 284 1.03 0.60 -1.89
N HIS A 285 -0.25 0.89 -2.18
CA HIS A 285 -0.99 0.25 -3.27
C HIS A 285 -0.39 0.55 -4.67
N VAL A 286 0.26 1.72 -4.87
CA VAL A 286 0.89 2.09 -6.14
C VAL A 286 2.00 1.10 -6.50
N LEU A 287 2.91 0.81 -5.56
CA LEU A 287 3.96 -0.19 -5.73
C LEU A 287 3.39 -1.62 -5.87
N ILE A 288 2.42 -2.00 -5.03
CA ILE A 288 1.83 -3.35 -5.04
C ILE A 288 1.13 -3.67 -6.38
N PHE A 289 0.51 -2.68 -7.02
CA PHE A 289 -0.14 -2.84 -8.32
C PHE A 289 0.79 -2.56 -9.53
N GLU A 290 2.07 -2.28 -9.31
CA GLU A 290 3.05 -1.89 -10.35
C GLU A 290 2.56 -0.70 -11.21
N LEU A 291 1.96 0.31 -10.55
CA LEU A 291 1.44 1.53 -11.18
C LEU A 291 2.53 2.62 -11.31
N ASP A 292 2.38 3.52 -12.29
CA ASP A 292 3.26 4.69 -12.45
C ASP A 292 2.97 5.72 -11.34
N PRO A 293 3.93 6.02 -10.43
CA PRO A 293 3.74 7.00 -9.36
C PRO A 293 3.49 8.43 -9.88
N ARG A 294 3.81 8.72 -11.16
CA ARG A 294 3.61 10.02 -11.79
C ARG A 294 2.27 10.13 -12.53
N ASN A 295 1.56 9.02 -12.74
CA ASN A 295 0.36 8.96 -13.59
C ASN A 295 -0.57 7.78 -13.24
N HIS A 296 -1.11 7.78 -12.01
CA HIS A 296 -2.16 6.86 -11.58
C HIS A 296 -3.50 7.59 -11.34
N LEU A 297 -4.60 6.83 -11.19
CA LEU A 297 -5.85 7.39 -10.70
C LEU A 297 -5.74 7.66 -9.19
N SER A 298 -6.30 8.78 -8.72
CA SER A 298 -6.55 9.01 -7.29
C SER A 298 -7.91 8.48 -6.88
N GLU A 299 -8.09 8.32 -5.57
CA GLU A 299 -9.34 7.95 -4.91
C GLU A 299 -10.55 8.78 -5.39
N GLN A 300 -10.40 10.11 -5.49
CA GLN A 300 -11.47 10.99 -5.95
C GLN A 300 -11.85 10.74 -7.42
N HIS A 301 -10.90 10.40 -8.29
CA HIS A 301 -11.21 10.16 -9.70
C HIS A 301 -12.00 8.85 -9.90
N LEU A 302 -11.76 7.83 -9.06
CA LEU A 302 -12.58 6.62 -9.04
C LEU A 302 -14.01 6.93 -8.58
N MET A 303 -14.16 7.72 -7.52
CA MET A 303 -15.47 8.18 -7.03
C MET A 303 -16.19 9.10 -8.03
N GLU A 304 -15.48 9.99 -8.72
CA GLU A 304 -16.03 10.86 -9.79
C GLU A 304 -16.64 10.02 -10.91
N MET A 305 -15.88 9.03 -11.42
CA MET A 305 -16.36 8.14 -12.48
C MET A 305 -17.56 7.30 -12.02
N ALA A 306 -17.52 6.74 -10.81
CA ALA A 306 -18.63 5.96 -10.28
C ALA A 306 -19.90 6.81 -10.07
N ALA A 307 -19.77 8.03 -9.53
CA ALA A 307 -20.91 8.93 -9.33
C ALA A 307 -21.52 9.39 -10.66
N ILE A 308 -20.70 9.70 -11.67
CA ILE A 308 -21.18 10.01 -13.03
C ILE A 308 -21.94 8.83 -13.63
N PHE A 309 -21.40 7.61 -13.57
CA PHE A 309 -22.13 6.44 -14.07
C PHE A 309 -23.39 6.12 -13.24
N GLY A 310 -23.39 6.39 -11.93
CA GLY A 310 -24.58 6.30 -11.08
C GLY A 310 -25.69 7.24 -11.53
N VAL A 311 -25.36 8.49 -11.86
CA VAL A 311 -26.33 9.46 -12.45
C VAL A 311 -26.82 9.01 -13.82
N ILE A 312 -25.96 8.46 -14.68
CA ILE A 312 -26.39 7.91 -15.98
C ILE A 312 -27.30 6.68 -15.79
N TRP A 313 -27.03 5.85 -14.78
CA TRP A 313 -27.85 4.69 -14.42
C TRP A 313 -29.23 5.10 -13.90
N THR A 314 -29.33 6.07 -12.99
CA THR A 314 -30.64 6.55 -12.50
C THR A 314 -31.45 7.27 -13.57
N LEU A 315 -30.80 8.08 -14.42
CA LEU A 315 -31.47 8.72 -15.57
C LEU A 315 -31.97 7.68 -16.60
N SER A 316 -31.19 6.63 -16.87
CA SER A 316 -31.61 5.53 -17.73
C SER A 316 -32.82 4.80 -17.15
N LEU A 317 -32.83 4.52 -15.84
CA LEU A 317 -33.93 3.83 -15.18
C LEU A 317 -35.19 4.71 -15.04
N LEU A 318 -35.06 6.03 -14.87
CA LEU A 318 -36.18 6.97 -15.00
C LEU A 318 -36.73 6.99 -16.44
N SER A 319 -35.87 6.98 -17.45
CA SER A 319 -36.27 6.90 -18.87
C SER A 319 -36.96 5.57 -19.22
N PHE A 320 -36.62 4.46 -18.53
CA PHE A 320 -37.40 3.22 -18.56
C PHE A 320 -38.78 3.40 -17.91
N LEU A 321 -38.86 3.97 -16.70
CA LEU A 321 -40.12 4.12 -15.95
C LEU A 321 -41.11 5.11 -16.61
N TYR A 322 -40.62 6.10 -17.34
CA TYR A 322 -41.42 7.08 -18.10
C TYR A 322 -41.41 6.82 -19.62
N SER A 323 -40.99 5.63 -20.04
CA SER A 323 -40.90 5.21 -21.46
C SER A 323 -42.17 5.46 -22.27
N SER A 324 -43.34 5.18 -21.68
CA SER A 324 -44.66 5.43 -22.27
C SER A 324 -44.94 6.93 -22.49
N SER A 325 -44.54 7.80 -21.56
CA SER A 325 -44.68 9.26 -21.68
C SER A 325 -43.64 9.87 -22.64
N LEU A 326 -42.51 9.20 -22.84
CA LEU A 326 -41.42 9.63 -23.72
C LEU A 326 -41.53 9.07 -25.15
N SER A 327 -42.43 8.13 -25.40
CA SER A 327 -42.55 7.38 -26.67
C SER A 327 -41.24 6.67 -27.08
N ILE A 328 -40.47 6.17 -26.09
CA ILE A 328 -39.22 5.43 -26.29
C ILE A 328 -39.45 3.97 -25.86
N PRO A 329 -39.03 2.95 -26.64
CA PRO A 329 -39.16 1.56 -26.22
C PRO A 329 -38.45 1.31 -24.88
N PRO A 330 -39.13 0.79 -23.84
CA PRO A 330 -38.59 0.67 -22.49
C PRO A 330 -37.23 -0.02 -22.45
N PHE A 331 -37.09 -1.17 -23.14
CA PHE A 331 -35.87 -1.96 -23.12
C PHE A 331 -34.71 -1.37 -23.94
N ALA A 332 -34.92 -0.33 -24.75
CA ALA A 332 -33.81 0.41 -25.36
C ALA A 332 -32.92 1.10 -24.30
N ASN A 333 -33.48 1.50 -23.16
CA ASN A 333 -32.77 2.23 -22.10
C ASN A 333 -31.63 1.43 -21.42
N PRO A 334 -31.83 0.20 -20.91
CA PRO A 334 -30.75 -0.60 -20.33
C PRO A 334 -29.71 -1.07 -21.37
N LEU A 335 -30.12 -1.27 -22.63
CA LEU A 335 -29.17 -1.52 -23.73
C LEU A 335 -28.27 -0.31 -23.98
N ALA A 336 -28.84 0.89 -24.10
CA ALA A 336 -28.10 2.13 -24.30
C ALA A 336 -27.12 2.42 -23.16
N LEU A 337 -27.52 2.23 -21.90
CA LEU A 337 -26.65 2.32 -20.73
C LEU A 337 -25.43 1.39 -20.86
N THR A 338 -25.67 0.12 -21.19
CA THR A 338 -24.62 -0.89 -21.32
C THR A 338 -23.65 -0.56 -22.47
N ILE A 339 -24.18 -0.10 -23.61
CA ILE A 339 -23.38 0.38 -24.74
C ILE A 339 -22.53 1.59 -24.34
N ILE A 340 -23.07 2.57 -23.61
CA ILE A 340 -22.32 3.74 -23.13
C ILE A 340 -21.15 3.31 -22.23
N MET A 341 -21.35 2.36 -21.31
CA MET A 341 -20.28 1.83 -20.44
C MET A 341 -19.19 1.10 -21.25
N VAL A 342 -19.57 0.26 -22.21
CA VAL A 342 -18.62 -0.46 -23.08
C VAL A 342 -17.85 0.51 -23.97
N VAL A 343 -18.53 1.44 -24.65
CA VAL A 343 -17.92 2.46 -25.52
C VAL A 343 -16.96 3.34 -24.72
N PHE A 344 -17.33 3.77 -23.51
CA PHE A 344 -16.42 4.49 -22.61
C PHE A 344 -15.13 3.69 -22.36
N LEU A 345 -15.24 2.41 -22.01
CA LEU A 345 -14.08 1.58 -21.70
C LEU A 345 -13.17 1.41 -22.92
N VAL A 346 -13.71 1.01 -24.09
CA VAL A 346 -12.92 0.67 -25.29
C VAL A 346 -12.49 1.85 -26.15
N ASN A 347 -13.05 3.05 -25.94
CA ASN A 347 -12.78 4.26 -26.72
C ASN A 347 -11.27 4.51 -26.92
N PRO A 348 -10.73 4.45 -28.16
CA PRO A 348 -9.29 4.55 -28.43
C PRO A 348 -8.75 5.99 -28.37
N PHE A 349 -9.60 7.02 -28.29
CA PHE A 349 -9.15 8.40 -28.19
C PHE A 349 -8.52 8.69 -26.83
N LYS A 350 -7.53 9.59 -26.80
CA LYS A 350 -6.78 10.01 -25.60
C LYS A 350 -7.59 10.89 -24.62
N THR A 351 -8.91 10.77 -24.64
CA THR A 351 -9.85 11.41 -23.71
C THR A 351 -10.16 10.49 -22.53
N PHE A 352 -10.84 11.03 -21.51
CA PHE A 352 -11.40 10.26 -20.38
C PHE A 352 -10.42 9.25 -19.73
N ARG A 353 -9.27 9.72 -19.23
CA ARG A 353 -8.28 8.88 -18.51
C ARG A 353 -7.83 7.62 -19.29
N TYR A 354 -7.57 7.78 -20.59
CA TYR A 354 -7.14 6.73 -21.55
C TYR A 354 -6.18 5.67 -20.97
N GLU A 355 -5.07 6.07 -20.32
CA GLU A 355 -4.08 5.11 -19.81
C GLU A 355 -4.66 4.13 -18.78
N ALA A 356 -5.55 4.59 -17.91
CA ALA A 356 -6.22 3.74 -16.92
C ALA A 356 -7.22 2.77 -17.58
N ARG A 357 -7.98 3.24 -18.59
CA ARG A 357 -8.91 2.38 -19.35
C ARG A 357 -8.17 1.27 -20.10
N PHE A 358 -7.05 1.61 -20.75
CA PHE A 358 -6.19 0.64 -21.43
C PHE A 358 -5.35 -0.22 -20.47
N TRP A 359 -5.05 0.23 -19.25
CA TRP A 359 -4.51 -0.62 -18.19
C TRP A 359 -5.55 -1.69 -17.80
N THR A 360 -6.80 -1.31 -17.51
CA THR A 360 -7.88 -2.24 -17.16
C THR A 360 -8.11 -3.28 -18.27
N LEU A 361 -8.22 -2.85 -19.53
CA LEU A 361 -8.34 -3.76 -20.68
C LEU A 361 -7.14 -4.72 -20.81
N ARG A 362 -5.91 -4.24 -20.52
CA ARG A 362 -4.68 -5.07 -20.56
C ARG A 362 -4.60 -6.08 -19.42
N VAL A 363 -5.15 -5.76 -18.23
CA VAL A 363 -5.27 -6.72 -17.12
C VAL A 363 -6.36 -7.75 -17.45
N ILE A 364 -7.56 -7.33 -17.87
CA ILE A 364 -8.65 -8.24 -18.28
C ILE A 364 -8.20 -9.18 -19.41
N GLY A 365 -7.49 -8.66 -20.42
CA GLY A 365 -6.90 -9.47 -21.48
C GLY A 365 -5.95 -10.55 -20.96
N ARG A 366 -5.05 -10.20 -20.01
CA ARG A 366 -4.15 -11.15 -19.35
C ARG A 366 -4.87 -12.18 -18.47
N ILE A 367 -6.00 -11.82 -17.87
CA ILE A 367 -6.86 -12.74 -17.09
C ILE A 367 -7.49 -13.79 -18.01
N ILE A 368 -8.10 -13.37 -19.11
CA ILE A 368 -8.72 -14.27 -20.09
C ILE A 368 -7.67 -15.18 -20.76
N THR A 369 -6.46 -14.67 -20.98
CA THR A 369 -5.33 -15.39 -21.60
C THR A 369 -4.31 -15.93 -20.59
N ALA A 370 -4.72 -16.15 -19.34
CA ALA A 370 -3.86 -16.53 -18.21
C ALA A 370 -2.81 -17.65 -18.44
N PRO A 371 -3.08 -18.77 -19.16
CA PRO A 371 -2.06 -19.81 -19.34
C PRO A 371 -0.88 -19.40 -20.24
N PHE A 372 -0.97 -18.27 -20.95
CA PHE A 372 0.04 -17.80 -21.90
C PHE A 372 0.96 -16.72 -21.30
N PHE A 373 0.45 -15.78 -20.51
CA PHE A 373 1.23 -14.65 -19.96
C PHE A 373 1.77 -14.92 -18.56
N ARG A 374 2.76 -14.13 -18.10
CA ARG A 374 3.20 -14.15 -16.70
C ARG A 374 2.15 -13.42 -15.85
N VAL A 375 1.76 -14.00 -14.72
CA VAL A 375 0.71 -13.47 -13.83
C VAL A 375 1.35 -12.57 -12.76
N GLY A 376 1.11 -11.25 -12.83
CA GLY A 376 1.49 -10.27 -11.80
C GLY A 376 0.44 -10.11 -10.70
N PHE A 377 0.69 -9.24 -9.71
CA PHE A 377 -0.25 -9.00 -8.60
C PHE A 377 -1.62 -8.53 -9.09
N ALA A 378 -1.64 -7.47 -9.91
CA ALA A 378 -2.86 -6.92 -10.49
C ALA A 378 -3.70 -7.95 -11.26
N ASP A 379 -3.05 -8.89 -11.96
CA ASP A 379 -3.72 -9.92 -12.76
C ASP A 379 -4.50 -10.90 -11.89
N PHE A 380 -3.92 -11.38 -10.79
CA PHE A 380 -4.63 -12.28 -9.88
C PHE A 380 -5.61 -11.55 -8.96
N TRP A 381 -5.24 -10.36 -8.47
CA TRP A 381 -6.11 -9.54 -7.63
C TRP A 381 -7.41 -9.16 -8.35
N LEU A 382 -7.34 -8.68 -9.61
CA LEU A 382 -8.54 -8.29 -10.36
C LEU A 382 -9.41 -9.52 -10.69
N ALA A 383 -8.80 -10.66 -10.96
CA ALA A 383 -9.54 -11.91 -11.16
C ALA A 383 -10.24 -12.40 -9.87
N ASP A 384 -9.71 -12.11 -8.67
CA ASP A 384 -10.42 -12.37 -7.41
C ASP A 384 -11.64 -11.44 -7.24
N GLN A 385 -11.60 -10.21 -7.76
CA GLN A 385 -12.79 -9.33 -7.83
C GLN A 385 -13.84 -9.91 -8.78
N LEU A 386 -13.42 -10.47 -9.94
CA LEU A 386 -14.34 -11.10 -10.90
C LEU A 386 -15.11 -12.29 -10.32
N ASN A 387 -14.56 -13.00 -9.31
CA ASN A 387 -15.28 -14.08 -8.63
C ASN A 387 -16.46 -13.53 -7.81
N SER A 388 -16.30 -12.35 -7.21
CA SER A 388 -17.36 -11.64 -6.49
C SER A 388 -18.34 -10.90 -7.42
N LEU A 389 -17.94 -10.66 -8.68
CA LEU A 389 -18.79 -10.09 -9.74
C LEU A 389 -19.44 -11.15 -10.64
N VAL A 390 -19.43 -12.43 -10.27
CA VAL A 390 -19.99 -13.52 -11.09
C VAL A 390 -21.47 -13.30 -11.45
N ASN A 391 -22.28 -12.76 -10.52
CA ASN A 391 -23.68 -12.45 -10.79
C ASN A 391 -23.85 -11.32 -11.82
N ALA A 392 -22.94 -10.33 -11.85
CA ALA A 392 -22.95 -9.32 -12.91
C ALA A 392 -22.63 -9.93 -14.28
N LEU A 393 -21.73 -10.93 -14.36
CA LEU A 393 -21.47 -11.67 -15.61
C LEU A 393 -22.69 -12.50 -16.05
N LEU A 394 -23.43 -13.10 -15.11
CA LEU A 394 -24.68 -13.80 -15.38
C LEU A 394 -25.80 -12.84 -15.83
N ASP A 395 -25.82 -11.61 -15.31
CA ASP A 395 -26.73 -10.55 -15.77
C ASP A 395 -26.37 -10.06 -17.17
N PHE A 396 -25.08 -9.90 -17.50
CA PHE A 396 -24.65 -9.60 -18.87
C PHE A 396 -24.94 -10.77 -19.84
N GLN A 397 -24.85 -12.03 -19.40
CA GLN A 397 -25.30 -13.19 -20.19
C GLN A 397 -26.81 -13.15 -20.42
N PHE A 398 -27.60 -12.81 -19.40
CA PHE A 398 -29.05 -12.65 -19.53
C PHE A 398 -29.40 -11.51 -20.49
N LEU A 399 -28.72 -10.37 -20.38
CA LEU A 399 -28.85 -9.20 -21.24
C LEU A 399 -28.55 -9.52 -22.71
N ILE A 400 -27.43 -10.19 -22.98
CA ILE A 400 -27.05 -10.62 -24.35
C ILE A 400 -28.09 -11.58 -24.91
N CYS A 401 -28.56 -12.54 -24.11
CA CYS A 401 -29.58 -13.48 -24.56
C CYS A 401 -30.91 -12.77 -24.86
N PHE A 402 -31.38 -11.88 -23.97
CA PHE A 402 -32.62 -11.13 -24.12
C PHE A 402 -32.68 -10.38 -25.47
N TYR A 403 -31.67 -9.58 -25.82
CA TYR A 403 -31.66 -8.86 -27.10
C TYR A 403 -31.37 -9.73 -28.34
N ILE A 404 -31.06 -11.02 -28.17
CA ILE A 404 -30.96 -12.00 -29.27
C ILE A 404 -32.27 -12.78 -29.44
N THR A 405 -33.07 -12.96 -28.39
CA THR A 405 -34.32 -13.75 -28.41
C THR A 405 -35.61 -12.92 -28.41
N SER A 406 -35.54 -11.62 -28.13
CA SER A 406 -36.70 -10.72 -28.08
C SER A 406 -36.85 -9.95 -29.39
N ASP A 407 -37.83 -10.36 -30.20
CA ASP A 407 -38.20 -9.72 -31.48
C ASP A 407 -38.81 -8.31 -31.30
N ASP A 408 -39.33 -8.01 -30.11
CA ASP A 408 -39.87 -6.69 -29.73
C ASP A 408 -39.20 -6.19 -28.43
N TRP A 409 -39.00 -4.88 -28.34
CA TRP A 409 -38.42 -4.14 -27.21
C TRP A 409 -39.46 -3.24 -26.50
N LEU A 410 -40.73 -3.32 -26.89
CA LEU A 410 -41.88 -2.72 -26.20
C LEU A 410 -42.42 -3.63 -25.09
N GLU A 411 -42.69 -4.91 -25.41
CA GLU A 411 -43.26 -5.89 -24.48
C GLU A 411 -42.25 -6.96 -23.98
N VAL A 412 -42.69 -7.84 -23.06
CA VAL A 412 -41.87 -8.91 -22.47
C VAL A 412 -42.27 -10.28 -23.02
N GLY A 413 -41.41 -10.88 -23.84
CA GLY A 413 -41.53 -12.27 -24.29
C GLY A 413 -41.06 -13.31 -23.27
N ASP A 414 -41.01 -14.60 -23.68
CA ASP A 414 -40.57 -15.71 -22.82
C ASP A 414 -39.06 -15.66 -22.49
N THR A 415 -38.72 -15.02 -21.38
CA THR A 415 -37.35 -14.95 -20.85
C THR A 415 -36.84 -16.23 -20.16
N SER A 416 -37.63 -17.32 -20.11
CA SER A 416 -37.20 -18.58 -19.48
C SER A 416 -36.02 -19.24 -20.20
N GLN A 417 -35.89 -19.06 -21.52
CA GLN A 417 -34.76 -19.54 -22.32
C GLN A 417 -33.42 -18.93 -21.85
N CYS A 418 -33.44 -17.65 -21.48
CA CYS A 418 -32.26 -16.92 -21.00
C CYS A 418 -31.94 -17.14 -19.51
N SER A 419 -32.84 -17.78 -18.77
CA SER A 419 -32.77 -17.92 -17.31
C SER A 419 -32.83 -19.40 -16.88
N SER A 420 -34.03 -19.94 -16.61
CA SER A 420 -34.21 -21.27 -16.02
C SER A 420 -33.87 -22.43 -16.96
N LYS A 421 -34.08 -22.28 -18.28
CA LYS A 421 -33.81 -23.33 -19.28
C LYS A 421 -32.36 -23.30 -19.82
N SER A 422 -31.51 -22.36 -19.37
CA SER A 422 -30.15 -22.15 -19.89
C SER A 422 -29.11 -23.09 -19.27
N TYR A 423 -29.29 -24.41 -19.42
CA TYR A 423 -28.46 -25.43 -18.76
C TYR A 423 -27.01 -25.58 -19.28
N ILE A 424 -26.60 -24.79 -20.28
CA ILE A 424 -25.24 -24.85 -20.87
C ILE A 424 -24.52 -23.51 -20.70
N VAL A 425 -25.07 -22.42 -21.27
CA VAL A 425 -24.39 -21.12 -21.31
C VAL A 425 -24.27 -20.51 -19.91
N ARG A 426 -25.34 -20.55 -19.10
CA ARG A 426 -25.37 -19.96 -17.76
C ARG A 426 -24.38 -20.65 -16.80
N PRO A 427 -24.28 -22.01 -16.72
CA PRO A 427 -23.22 -22.69 -15.97
C PRO A 427 -21.79 -22.36 -16.46
N ILE A 428 -21.55 -22.28 -17.77
CA ILE A 428 -20.23 -21.92 -18.32
C ILE A 428 -19.81 -20.54 -17.83
N VAL A 429 -20.70 -19.53 -17.93
CA VAL A 429 -20.42 -18.16 -17.48
C VAL A 429 -20.20 -18.10 -15.96
N ASN A 430 -20.95 -18.87 -15.17
CA ASN A 430 -20.75 -19.00 -13.72
C ASN A 430 -19.35 -19.54 -13.38
N CYS A 431 -18.83 -20.50 -14.15
CA CYS A 431 -17.48 -21.04 -13.95
C CYS A 431 -16.34 -20.12 -14.44
N LEU A 432 -16.57 -19.10 -15.28
CA LEU A 432 -15.48 -18.31 -15.88
C LEU A 432 -14.54 -17.65 -14.86
N PRO A 433 -14.99 -16.97 -13.79
CA PRO A 433 -14.08 -16.34 -12.83
C PRO A 433 -13.20 -17.34 -12.08
N ALA A 434 -13.76 -18.48 -11.69
CA ALA A 434 -13.02 -19.56 -11.04
C ALA A 434 -12.03 -20.21 -12.01
N TRP A 435 -12.41 -20.38 -13.28
CA TRP A 435 -11.53 -20.89 -14.34
C TRP A 435 -10.32 -19.98 -14.59
N PHE A 436 -10.52 -18.66 -14.68
CA PHE A 436 -9.40 -17.72 -14.85
C PHE A 436 -8.41 -17.81 -13.68
N ARG A 437 -8.91 -17.89 -12.43
CA ARG A 437 -8.05 -18.05 -11.25
C ARG A 437 -7.33 -19.40 -11.21
N PHE A 438 -8.03 -20.48 -11.54
CA PHE A 438 -7.45 -21.82 -11.69
C PHE A 438 -6.29 -21.82 -12.70
N ALA A 439 -6.52 -21.29 -13.90
CA ALA A 439 -5.50 -21.20 -14.95
C ALA A 439 -4.29 -20.32 -14.55
N GLN A 440 -4.54 -19.19 -13.87
CA GLN A 440 -3.47 -18.35 -13.30
C GLN A 440 -2.63 -19.11 -12.26
N CYS A 441 -3.27 -19.87 -11.37
CA CYS A 441 -2.59 -20.65 -10.34
C CYS A 441 -1.71 -21.75 -10.95
N LEU A 442 -2.21 -22.47 -11.95
CA LEU A 442 -1.40 -23.44 -12.71
C LEU A 442 -0.23 -22.78 -13.46
N ARG A 443 -0.44 -21.58 -14.04
CA ARG A 443 0.64 -20.79 -14.68
C ARG A 443 1.71 -20.38 -13.67
N ARG A 444 1.33 -19.89 -12.48
CA ARG A 444 2.29 -19.55 -11.42
C ARG A 444 3.08 -20.77 -10.96
N TYR A 445 2.42 -21.92 -10.76
CA TYR A 445 3.12 -23.19 -10.46
C TYR A 445 4.11 -23.59 -11.58
N ARG A 446 3.71 -23.46 -12.86
CA ARG A 446 4.62 -23.76 -13.99
C ARG A 446 5.87 -22.88 -13.96
N ASP A 447 5.76 -21.65 -13.48
CA ASP A 447 6.79 -20.62 -13.55
C ASP A 447 7.73 -20.60 -12.35
N SER A 448 7.25 -20.79 -11.11
CA SER A 448 8.10 -20.87 -9.90
C SER A 448 8.49 -22.29 -9.49
N LYS A 449 7.76 -23.31 -9.95
CA LYS A 449 7.80 -24.72 -9.47
C LYS A 449 7.35 -24.94 -8.02
N GLU A 450 6.92 -23.89 -7.31
CA GLU A 450 6.47 -23.96 -5.92
C GLU A 450 5.04 -24.54 -5.86
N ALA A 451 4.92 -25.82 -5.48
CA ALA A 451 3.63 -26.51 -5.39
C ALA A 451 2.67 -25.84 -4.38
N PHE A 452 3.20 -25.38 -3.25
CA PHE A 452 2.50 -24.50 -2.31
C PHE A 452 3.05 -23.07 -2.46
N PRO A 453 2.21 -22.02 -2.52
CA PRO A 453 0.75 -22.04 -2.38
C PRO A 453 -0.01 -22.33 -3.68
N HIS A 454 0.65 -22.48 -4.82
CA HIS A 454 0.01 -22.35 -6.14
C HIS A 454 -0.98 -23.47 -6.50
N LEU A 455 -0.64 -24.74 -6.28
CA LEU A 455 -1.55 -25.86 -6.55
C LEU A 455 -2.68 -25.96 -5.52
N ALA A 456 -2.42 -25.58 -4.27
CA ALA A 456 -3.47 -25.47 -3.25
C ALA A 456 -4.50 -24.40 -3.64
N ASN A 457 -4.05 -23.23 -4.08
CA ASN A 457 -4.95 -22.17 -4.56
C ASN A 457 -5.72 -22.60 -5.82
N ALA A 458 -5.11 -23.36 -6.74
CA ALA A 458 -5.83 -23.96 -7.88
C ALA A 458 -6.93 -24.93 -7.38
N GLY A 459 -6.61 -25.78 -6.39
CA GLY A 459 -7.59 -26.65 -5.73
C GLY A 459 -8.78 -25.87 -5.16
N LYS A 460 -8.55 -24.72 -4.51
CA LYS A 460 -9.62 -23.85 -3.99
C LYS A 460 -10.64 -23.49 -5.08
N TYR A 461 -10.20 -22.90 -6.20
CA TYR A 461 -11.13 -22.51 -7.28
C TYR A 461 -11.73 -23.72 -8.01
N SER A 462 -11.10 -24.90 -8.00
CA SER A 462 -11.72 -26.10 -8.58
C SER A 462 -12.95 -26.60 -7.84
N THR A 463 -13.11 -26.28 -6.55
CA THR A 463 -14.33 -26.64 -5.80
C THR A 463 -15.58 -25.95 -6.37
N THR A 464 -15.43 -24.73 -6.90
CA THR A 464 -16.52 -23.98 -7.55
C THR A 464 -17.08 -24.73 -8.76
N PHE A 465 -16.25 -25.46 -9.52
CA PHE A 465 -16.74 -26.27 -10.64
C PHE A 465 -17.69 -27.37 -10.16
N ALA A 466 -17.36 -28.06 -9.05
CA ALA A 466 -18.23 -29.09 -8.47
C ALA A 466 -19.57 -28.49 -7.99
N VAL A 467 -19.53 -27.32 -7.33
CA VAL A 467 -20.76 -26.60 -6.90
C VAL A 467 -21.66 -26.29 -8.09
N VAL A 468 -21.10 -25.72 -9.17
CA VAL A 468 -21.87 -25.35 -10.37
C VAL A 468 -22.39 -26.60 -11.10
N ILE A 469 -21.58 -27.65 -11.25
CA ILE A 469 -21.98 -28.91 -11.88
C ILE A 469 -23.14 -29.56 -11.13
N PHE A 470 -23.03 -29.76 -9.80
CA PHE A 470 -24.11 -30.39 -9.04
C PHE A 470 -25.36 -29.51 -8.92
N SER A 471 -25.22 -28.19 -8.84
CA SER A 471 -26.37 -27.26 -8.91
C SER A 471 -27.11 -27.37 -10.25
N THR A 472 -26.36 -27.46 -11.36
CA THR A 472 -26.93 -27.64 -12.71
C THR A 472 -27.60 -29.01 -12.85
N LEU A 473 -26.96 -30.09 -12.40
CA LEU A 473 -27.53 -31.44 -12.44
C LEU A 473 -28.77 -31.58 -11.53
N ARG A 474 -28.81 -30.90 -10.37
CA ARG A 474 -30.03 -30.79 -9.54
C ARG A 474 -31.17 -30.18 -10.34
N ALA A 475 -30.93 -29.06 -11.02
CA ALA A 475 -31.94 -28.35 -11.81
C ALA A 475 -32.39 -29.12 -13.07
N MET A 476 -31.46 -29.75 -13.80
CA MET A 476 -31.76 -30.55 -15.01
C MET A 476 -32.54 -31.84 -14.75
N ASN A 477 -32.54 -32.33 -13.50
CA ASN A 477 -33.23 -33.55 -13.11
C ASN A 477 -34.35 -33.29 -12.09
N ALA A 478 -34.75 -32.03 -11.87
CA ALA A 478 -35.80 -31.68 -10.91
C ALA A 478 -37.12 -32.41 -11.22
N ASP A 479 -37.53 -32.41 -12.48
CA ASP A 479 -38.78 -33.01 -12.96
C ASP A 479 -38.81 -34.56 -12.93
N LYS A 480 -37.74 -35.21 -12.44
CA LYS A 480 -37.61 -36.69 -12.38
C LYS A 480 -37.82 -37.27 -10.98
N TYR A 481 -38.05 -36.43 -9.97
CA TYR A 481 -38.18 -36.82 -8.57
C TYR A 481 -39.42 -36.16 -7.97
N GLU A 482 -40.19 -36.90 -7.17
CA GLU A 482 -41.40 -36.37 -6.53
C GLU A 482 -41.04 -35.35 -5.44
N SER A 483 -39.98 -35.61 -4.67
CA SER A 483 -39.43 -34.68 -3.69
C SER A 483 -38.05 -34.15 -4.09
N LYS A 484 -37.79 -32.88 -3.74
CA LYS A 484 -36.45 -32.25 -3.83
C LYS A 484 -35.40 -33.03 -3.02
N TYR A 485 -35.83 -33.78 -2.00
CA TYR A 485 -34.98 -34.61 -1.15
C TYR A 485 -34.63 -35.97 -1.77
N ASP A 486 -35.38 -36.47 -2.75
CA ASP A 486 -35.07 -37.74 -3.42
C ASP A 486 -33.97 -37.58 -4.49
N ASN A 487 -33.73 -36.33 -4.92
CA ASN A 487 -32.77 -35.98 -5.95
C ASN A 487 -31.31 -36.05 -5.40
N PRO A 488 -30.49 -37.03 -5.81
CA PRO A 488 -29.16 -37.24 -5.22
C PRO A 488 -28.19 -36.07 -5.49
N TYR A 489 -28.43 -35.27 -6.54
CA TYR A 489 -27.62 -34.09 -6.84
C TYR A 489 -27.83 -32.96 -5.82
N PHE A 490 -28.92 -32.97 -5.05
CA PHE A 490 -29.14 -32.02 -3.95
C PHE A 490 -28.08 -32.20 -2.84
N TYR A 491 -27.87 -33.43 -2.38
CA TYR A 491 -26.86 -33.74 -1.36
C TYR A 491 -25.42 -33.52 -1.87
N LEU A 492 -25.15 -33.88 -3.13
CA LEU A 492 -23.84 -33.62 -3.76
C LEU A 492 -23.55 -32.11 -3.90
N TRP A 493 -24.57 -31.31 -4.22
CA TRP A 493 -24.47 -29.85 -4.26
C TRP A 493 -24.18 -29.27 -2.87
N ILE A 494 -24.91 -29.68 -1.82
CA ILE A 494 -24.65 -29.26 -0.44
C ILE A 494 -23.23 -29.62 -0.01
N LEU A 495 -22.79 -30.86 -0.26
CA LEU A 495 -21.44 -31.31 0.11
C LEU A 495 -20.36 -30.47 -0.60
N ALA A 496 -20.49 -30.24 -1.90
CA ALA A 496 -19.57 -29.39 -2.65
C ALA A 496 -19.58 -27.94 -2.15
N ALA A 497 -20.75 -27.39 -1.81
CA ALA A 497 -20.89 -26.02 -1.31
C ALA A 497 -20.26 -25.86 0.08
N VAL A 498 -20.45 -26.81 0.99
CA VAL A 498 -19.79 -26.83 2.31
C VAL A 498 -18.26 -26.92 2.16
N ILE A 499 -17.75 -27.83 1.31
CA ILE A 499 -16.31 -27.95 1.05
C ILE A 499 -15.76 -26.63 0.46
N SER A 500 -16.47 -26.03 -0.51
CA SER A 500 -16.08 -24.76 -1.12
C SER A 500 -16.07 -23.60 -0.12
N THR A 501 -17.08 -23.49 0.74
CA THR A 501 -17.17 -22.48 1.82
C THR A 501 -16.01 -22.65 2.82
N LEU A 502 -15.79 -23.86 3.34
CA LEU A 502 -14.76 -24.12 4.36
C LEU A 502 -13.34 -23.88 3.82
N TYR A 503 -13.05 -24.35 2.60
CA TYR A 503 -11.72 -24.16 2.00
C TYR A 503 -11.47 -22.67 1.70
N ALA A 504 -12.45 -21.97 1.12
CA ALA A 504 -12.26 -20.58 0.75
C ALA A 504 -12.29 -19.62 1.96
N TYR A 505 -13.02 -19.91 3.04
CA TYR A 505 -12.90 -19.20 4.33
C TYR A 505 -11.49 -19.39 4.93
N THR A 506 -11.04 -20.65 5.06
CA THR A 506 -9.70 -20.97 5.58
C THR A 506 -8.61 -20.28 4.77
N TRP A 507 -8.79 -20.16 3.46
CA TRP A 507 -7.87 -19.45 2.58
C TRP A 507 -7.84 -17.94 2.83
N ASP A 508 -9.00 -17.28 2.86
CA ASP A 508 -9.06 -15.83 3.01
C ASP A 508 -8.40 -15.39 4.33
N ILE A 509 -8.75 -16.04 5.46
CA ILE A 509 -8.20 -15.71 6.77
C ILE A 509 -6.69 -16.04 6.87
N LYS A 510 -6.27 -17.26 6.51
CA LYS A 510 -4.89 -17.73 6.75
C LYS A 510 -3.90 -17.33 5.67
N MET A 511 -4.30 -17.36 4.40
CA MET A 511 -3.38 -17.20 3.26
C MET A 511 -3.42 -15.79 2.68
N ASP A 512 -4.62 -15.24 2.45
CA ASP A 512 -4.76 -13.94 1.82
C ASP A 512 -4.59 -12.80 2.83
N TRP A 513 -5.14 -12.94 4.04
CA TRP A 513 -5.00 -11.95 5.12
C TRP A 513 -3.84 -12.22 6.07
N GLY A 514 -3.32 -13.44 6.16
CA GLY A 514 -2.17 -13.76 7.01
C GLY A 514 -2.47 -13.66 8.52
N LEU A 515 -3.64 -14.13 8.94
CA LEU A 515 -4.08 -14.22 10.34
C LEU A 515 -4.05 -15.69 10.82
N LEU A 516 -4.50 -15.92 12.06
CA LEU A 516 -4.38 -17.19 12.81
C LEU A 516 -2.93 -17.55 13.15
N ASP A 517 -2.08 -16.55 13.41
CA ASP A 517 -0.80 -16.83 14.08
C ASP A 517 -1.05 -17.16 15.56
N THR A 518 -0.21 -18.05 16.08
CA THR A 518 -0.22 -18.50 17.48
C THR A 518 0.99 -17.98 18.27
N SER A 519 1.92 -17.26 17.64
CA SER A 519 3.01 -16.55 18.35
C SER A 519 2.53 -15.28 19.06
N ALA A 520 1.53 -14.59 18.50
CA ALA A 520 1.15 -13.24 18.91
C ALA A 520 0.60 -13.18 20.35
N THR A 521 1.36 -12.51 21.22
CA THR A 521 1.11 -12.47 22.68
C THR A 521 -0.06 -11.58 23.08
N GLU A 522 -0.23 -10.43 22.41
CA GLU A 522 -1.22 -9.41 22.77
C GLU A 522 -2.59 -9.69 22.12
N ASN A 523 -2.61 -9.87 20.80
CA ASN A 523 -3.82 -10.02 20.00
C ASN A 523 -3.94 -11.46 19.47
N LYS A 524 -4.48 -12.34 20.32
CA LYS A 524 -4.67 -13.76 20.03
C LYS A 524 -5.42 -13.99 18.71
N LEU A 525 -4.84 -14.79 17.81
CA LEU A 525 -5.28 -15.07 16.43
C LEU A 525 -5.03 -13.96 15.39
N LEU A 526 -4.55 -12.77 15.79
CA LEU A 526 -3.97 -11.81 14.84
C LEU A 526 -2.46 -12.04 14.71
N ARG A 527 -1.82 -11.34 13.76
CA ARG A 527 -0.36 -11.31 13.62
C ARG A 527 0.23 -10.17 14.45
N GLU A 528 1.54 -10.26 14.73
CA GLU A 528 2.29 -9.26 15.52
C GLU A 528 2.39 -7.87 14.84
N GLU A 529 2.31 -7.79 13.50
CA GLU A 529 2.33 -6.51 12.76
C GLU A 529 0.97 -6.16 12.15
N THR A 530 0.25 -5.22 12.77
CA THR A 530 -1.03 -4.68 12.25
C THR A 530 -0.90 -3.22 11.84
N VAL A 531 -1.43 -2.85 10.66
CA VAL A 531 -1.38 -1.46 10.14
C VAL A 531 -2.62 -0.66 10.57
N TYR A 532 -3.80 -1.27 10.61
CA TYR A 532 -5.03 -0.63 11.07
C TYR A 532 -5.10 -0.63 12.61
N SER A 533 -5.26 0.56 13.20
CA SER A 533 -5.01 0.81 14.64
C SER A 533 -5.98 0.21 15.65
N SER A 534 -7.01 -0.55 15.23
CA SER A 534 -7.98 -1.17 16.12
C SER A 534 -8.18 -2.64 15.78
N PRO A 535 -7.88 -3.58 16.72
CA PRO A 535 -8.10 -5.02 16.53
C PRO A 535 -9.54 -5.38 16.15
N ALA A 536 -10.52 -4.57 16.55
CA ALA A 536 -11.94 -4.81 16.28
C ALA A 536 -12.26 -4.92 14.78
N PHE A 537 -11.53 -4.22 13.89
CA PHE A 537 -11.75 -4.33 12.43
C PHE A 537 -11.41 -5.72 11.88
N TYR A 538 -10.37 -6.37 12.42
CA TYR A 538 -9.96 -7.71 11.98
C TYR A 538 -10.97 -8.77 12.45
N TYR A 539 -11.39 -8.71 13.72
CA TYR A 539 -12.41 -9.62 14.24
C TYR A 539 -13.77 -9.42 13.56
N PHE A 540 -14.16 -8.17 13.25
CA PHE A 540 -15.33 -7.88 12.43
C PHE A 540 -15.23 -8.55 11.06
N ALA A 541 -14.10 -8.40 10.35
CA ALA A 541 -13.89 -9.00 9.04
C ALA A 541 -13.92 -10.54 9.06
N MET A 542 -13.35 -11.17 10.11
CA MET A 542 -13.42 -12.62 10.30
C MET A 542 -14.87 -13.13 10.47
N VAL A 543 -15.71 -12.37 11.17
CA VAL A 543 -17.14 -12.71 11.39
C VAL A 543 -17.99 -12.39 10.16
N GLU A 544 -17.70 -11.29 9.47
CA GLU A 544 -18.38 -10.89 8.23
C GLU A 544 -18.13 -11.88 7.09
N ASP A 545 -16.88 -12.32 6.89
CA ASP A 545 -16.52 -13.26 5.84
C ASP A 545 -17.22 -14.61 6.02
N ILE A 546 -17.26 -15.18 7.24
CA ILE A 546 -17.95 -16.45 7.47
C ILE A 546 -19.48 -16.34 7.29
N ILE A 547 -20.11 -15.25 7.75
CA ILE A 547 -21.56 -15.03 7.57
C ILE A 547 -21.89 -14.91 6.08
N LEU A 548 -21.15 -14.10 5.33
CA LEU A 548 -21.42 -13.88 3.91
C LEU A 548 -21.01 -15.09 3.04
N ARG A 549 -20.07 -15.92 3.47
CA ARG A 549 -19.77 -17.23 2.84
C ARG A 549 -20.79 -18.33 3.12
N LEU A 550 -21.64 -18.15 4.13
CA LEU A 550 -22.82 -18.98 4.38
C LEU A 550 -24.08 -18.42 3.72
N MET A 551 -23.99 -17.28 3.03
CA MET A 551 -25.13 -16.64 2.36
C MET A 551 -25.83 -17.58 1.37
N TRP A 552 -25.12 -18.49 0.69
CA TRP A 552 -25.76 -19.45 -0.22
C TRP A 552 -26.81 -20.33 0.47
N ALA A 553 -26.59 -20.72 1.73
CA ALA A 553 -27.53 -21.51 2.51
C ALA A 553 -28.69 -20.66 3.04
N ILE A 554 -28.40 -19.43 3.48
CA ILE A 554 -29.40 -18.44 3.90
C ILE A 554 -30.35 -18.10 2.73
N SER A 555 -29.79 -17.78 1.57
CA SER A 555 -30.52 -17.54 0.33
C SER A 555 -31.39 -18.75 -0.04
N TYR A 556 -30.84 -19.96 -0.03
CA TYR A 556 -31.59 -21.19 -0.33
C TYR A 556 -32.82 -21.32 0.57
N VAL A 557 -32.62 -21.30 1.90
CA VAL A 557 -33.69 -21.44 2.90
C VAL A 557 -34.76 -20.35 2.74
N LEU A 558 -34.38 -19.10 2.47
CA LEU A 558 -35.33 -17.99 2.33
C LEU A 558 -36.09 -18.01 0.99
N THR A 559 -35.50 -18.55 -0.08
CA THR A 559 -36.19 -18.69 -1.38
C THR A 559 -37.07 -19.93 -1.47
N GLU A 560 -36.67 -21.04 -0.85
CA GLU A 560 -37.39 -22.32 -0.94
C GLU A 560 -38.58 -22.40 0.04
N ASN A 561 -38.61 -21.54 1.07
CA ASN A 561 -39.80 -21.27 1.90
C ASN A 561 -40.62 -20.05 1.42
N GLU A 562 -40.34 -19.55 0.20
CA GLU A 562 -41.04 -18.44 -0.47
C GLU A 562 -41.07 -17.07 0.25
N TYR A 563 -40.39 -16.91 1.41
CA TYR A 563 -40.30 -15.65 2.15
C TYR A 563 -39.74 -14.48 1.34
N ILE A 564 -38.79 -14.75 0.43
CA ILE A 564 -38.17 -13.75 -0.46
C ILE A 564 -38.03 -14.35 -1.86
N SER A 565 -38.43 -13.59 -2.89
CA SER A 565 -38.30 -14.06 -4.28
C SER A 565 -36.83 -14.20 -4.71
N SER A 566 -36.56 -15.17 -5.57
CA SER A 566 -35.20 -15.52 -6.00
C SER A 566 -34.43 -14.34 -6.61
N ASP A 567 -35.09 -13.46 -7.36
CA ASP A 567 -34.49 -12.28 -7.98
C ASP A 567 -34.11 -11.20 -6.95
N ILE A 568 -34.93 -10.98 -5.91
CA ILE A 568 -34.60 -10.07 -4.80
C ILE A 568 -33.45 -10.65 -3.99
N MET A 569 -33.48 -11.95 -3.69
CA MET A 569 -32.41 -12.65 -2.97
C MET A 569 -31.08 -12.59 -3.73
N THR A 570 -31.10 -12.86 -5.04
CA THR A 570 -29.92 -12.75 -5.93
C THR A 570 -29.36 -11.33 -5.92
N SER A 571 -30.23 -10.31 -5.89
CA SER A 571 -29.81 -8.91 -5.84
C SER A 571 -29.12 -8.59 -4.50
N LEU A 572 -29.75 -8.94 -3.37
CA LEU A 572 -29.20 -8.76 -2.02
C LEU A 572 -27.84 -9.47 -1.87
N SER A 573 -27.76 -10.76 -2.21
CA SER A 573 -26.52 -11.54 -2.11
C SER A 573 -25.42 -11.00 -3.02
N SER A 574 -25.75 -10.39 -4.17
CA SER A 574 -24.76 -9.77 -5.05
C SER A 574 -24.14 -8.51 -4.46
N PHE A 575 -24.94 -7.64 -3.84
CA PHE A 575 -24.40 -6.46 -3.15
C PHE A 575 -23.53 -6.86 -1.96
N LEU A 576 -23.95 -7.88 -1.20
CA LEU A 576 -23.20 -8.38 -0.05
C LEU A 576 -21.89 -9.06 -0.44
N GLU A 577 -21.83 -9.87 -1.50
CA GLU A 577 -20.56 -10.46 -1.98
C GLU A 577 -19.58 -9.41 -2.53
N VAL A 578 -20.09 -8.33 -3.15
CA VAL A 578 -19.26 -7.17 -3.51
C VAL A 578 -18.76 -6.42 -2.27
N PHE A 579 -19.57 -6.31 -1.21
CA PHE A 579 -19.15 -5.72 0.07
C PHE A 579 -18.09 -6.57 0.78
N ARG A 580 -18.28 -7.89 0.88
CA ARG A 580 -17.30 -8.86 1.42
C ARG A 580 -15.95 -8.73 0.71
N ARG A 581 -15.96 -8.58 -0.62
CA ARG A 581 -14.75 -8.35 -1.41
C ARG A 581 -14.11 -6.98 -1.13
N PHE A 582 -14.92 -5.95 -0.90
CA PHE A 582 -14.45 -4.63 -0.46
C PHE A 582 -13.74 -4.69 0.90
N VAL A 583 -14.25 -5.48 1.86
CA VAL A 583 -13.59 -5.73 3.16
C VAL A 583 -12.29 -6.52 2.97
N TRP A 584 -12.33 -7.63 2.22
CA TRP A 584 -11.16 -8.48 1.92
C TRP A 584 -10.00 -7.70 1.27
N ASN A 585 -10.30 -6.68 0.45
CA ASN A 585 -9.31 -5.87 -0.24
C ASN A 585 -8.39 -5.08 0.71
N PHE A 586 -8.88 -4.65 1.89
CA PHE A 586 -8.05 -3.98 2.89
C PHE A 586 -6.97 -4.93 3.44
N PHE A 587 -7.39 -6.03 4.06
CA PHE A 587 -6.48 -6.98 4.71
C PHE A 587 -5.59 -7.74 3.70
N ARG A 588 -6.06 -7.97 2.48
CA ARG A 588 -5.22 -8.57 1.41
C ARG A 588 -4.04 -7.67 1.04
N LEU A 589 -4.28 -6.37 0.81
CA LEU A 589 -3.19 -5.44 0.45
C LEU A 589 -2.29 -5.11 1.64
N GLU A 590 -2.83 -5.07 2.84
CA GLU A 590 -2.06 -4.93 4.08
C GLU A 590 -1.07 -6.11 4.26
N ASN A 591 -1.55 -7.35 4.12
CA ASN A 591 -0.71 -8.54 4.19
C ASN A 591 0.37 -8.57 3.09
N GLU A 592 0.04 -8.12 1.87
CA GLU A 592 1.02 -7.99 0.77
C GLU A 592 2.05 -6.88 1.05
N HIS A 593 1.63 -5.75 1.63
CA HIS A 593 2.52 -4.66 2.02
C HIS A 593 3.55 -5.14 3.04
N LEU A 594 3.10 -5.73 4.14
CA LEU A 594 3.97 -6.26 5.20
C LEU A 594 4.93 -7.34 4.67
N ASN A 595 4.44 -8.26 3.82
CA ASN A 595 5.28 -9.27 3.17
C ASN A 595 6.38 -8.70 2.26
N ASN A 596 6.18 -7.52 1.67
CA ASN A 596 7.18 -6.87 0.82
C ASN A 596 8.12 -5.95 1.63
N CYS A 597 7.64 -5.36 2.72
CA CYS A 597 8.45 -4.62 3.70
C CYS A 597 9.43 -5.56 4.43
N GLY A 598 8.94 -6.67 5.02
CA GLY A 598 9.76 -7.65 5.73
C GLY A 598 10.76 -8.43 4.85
N LYS A 599 10.67 -8.30 3.52
CA LYS A 599 11.64 -8.83 2.54
C LYS A 599 12.56 -7.75 1.96
N PHE A 600 12.53 -6.54 2.52
CA PHE A 600 13.27 -5.34 2.09
C PHE A 600 13.03 -4.93 0.62
N ARG A 601 11.95 -5.42 -0.02
CA ARG A 601 11.62 -5.12 -1.42
C ARG A 601 10.92 -3.77 -1.58
N ALA A 602 10.35 -3.24 -0.50
CA ALA A 602 9.52 -2.04 -0.52
C ALA A 602 10.29 -0.70 -0.54
N VAL A 603 11.63 -0.69 -0.50
CA VAL A 603 12.50 0.53 -0.44
C VAL A 603 12.52 1.31 -1.77
N ARG A 604 11.44 1.29 -2.55
CA ARG A 604 11.46 1.64 -3.98
C ARG A 604 10.59 2.84 -4.35
N ASP A 605 9.36 2.93 -3.85
CA ASP A 605 8.33 3.79 -4.45
C ASP A 605 7.34 4.43 -3.42
N ILE A 606 7.81 4.97 -2.27
CA ILE A 606 7.08 6.07 -1.59
C ILE A 606 7.88 7.37 -1.71
N SER A 607 7.27 8.35 -2.37
CA SER A 607 7.72 9.73 -2.31
C SER A 607 7.02 10.47 -1.17
N VAL A 608 7.61 10.45 0.02
CA VAL A 608 7.41 11.60 0.92
C VAL A 608 7.91 12.83 0.17
N ALA A 609 7.17 13.93 0.24
CA ALA A 609 7.64 15.17 -0.37
C ALA A 609 9.02 15.53 0.22
N PRO A 610 9.95 16.08 -0.58
CA PRO A 610 11.04 16.88 -0.02
C PRO A 610 10.44 17.90 0.93
N LEU A 611 10.98 18.05 2.14
CA LEU A 611 10.65 19.22 2.96
C LEU A 611 11.03 20.46 2.14
N ASP A 612 10.04 21.28 1.77
CA ASP A 612 10.35 22.50 1.01
C ASP A 612 11.18 23.45 1.90
N SER A 613 11.86 24.40 1.28
CA SER A 613 12.44 25.56 1.93
C SER A 613 11.48 26.23 2.94
N SER A 614 10.16 26.26 2.68
CA SER A 614 9.15 26.70 3.65
C SER A 614 9.06 25.81 4.88
N ASP A 615 9.18 24.49 4.70
CA ASP A 615 8.94 23.47 5.72
C ASP A 615 10.19 23.26 6.56
N GLN A 616 11.38 23.32 5.94
CA GLN A 616 12.66 23.51 6.64
C GLN A 616 12.65 24.81 7.43
N THR A 617 12.17 25.93 6.87
CA THR A 617 12.01 27.19 7.60
C THR A 617 10.98 27.08 8.73
N GLN A 618 9.91 26.29 8.55
CA GLN A 618 8.93 26.01 9.60
C GLN A 618 9.51 25.10 10.69
N ILE A 619 10.35 24.13 10.34
CA ILE A 619 11.12 23.31 11.29
C ILE A 619 12.09 24.20 12.08
N LEU A 620 12.83 25.09 11.43
CA LEU A 620 13.72 26.07 12.09
C LEU A 620 12.93 27.03 12.99
N ARG A 621 11.81 27.58 12.54
CA ARG A 621 10.91 28.39 13.40
C ARG A 621 10.36 27.58 14.56
N MET A 622 9.95 26.33 14.35
CA MET A 622 9.60 25.41 15.43
C MET A 622 10.81 25.01 16.29
N MET A 623 12.04 25.20 15.83
CA MET A 623 13.24 24.97 16.64
C MET A 623 13.45 26.12 17.64
N ASP A 624 13.16 27.35 17.19
CA ASP A 624 13.34 28.59 17.94
C ASP A 624 12.10 29.01 18.77
N GLU A 625 10.90 28.58 18.38
CA GLU A 625 9.65 28.81 19.12
C GLU A 625 9.76 28.33 20.57
N ASP A 626 9.56 29.26 21.52
CA ASP A 626 9.44 28.92 22.92
C ASP A 626 8.07 28.27 23.19
N SER A 627 8.12 27.00 23.56
CA SER A 627 6.93 26.18 23.80
C SER A 627 6.00 26.84 24.82
N GLY A 628 4.72 26.99 24.47
CA GLY A 628 3.70 27.78 25.20
C GLY A 628 3.35 27.35 26.64
N VAL A 629 4.14 26.47 27.25
CA VAL A 629 4.16 26.22 28.69
C VAL A 629 4.86 27.41 29.36
N VAL A 630 4.08 28.28 30.01
CA VAL A 630 4.57 29.54 30.61
C VAL A 630 5.37 29.25 31.90
N ASN A 631 6.57 29.84 32.02
CA ASN A 631 7.40 29.73 33.21
C ASN A 631 6.69 30.29 34.47
N ARG A 632 6.42 29.42 35.45
CA ARG A 632 5.71 29.79 36.69
C ARG A 632 6.53 30.66 37.66
N ARG A 633 7.77 31.04 37.30
CA ARG A 633 8.71 31.87 38.09
C ARG A 633 8.77 33.35 37.67
N ARG A 634 7.62 34.03 37.45
CA ARG A 634 7.43 35.50 37.71
C ARG A 634 6.03 36.03 37.29
N LYS A 635 5.07 36.04 38.22
CA LYS A 635 4.17 37.21 38.44
C LYS A 635 3.42 37.07 39.77
N ARG A 636 3.19 38.20 40.46
CA ARG A 636 2.38 38.25 41.69
C ARG A 636 0.89 38.22 41.35
N VAL A 637 0.12 37.61 42.26
CA VAL A 637 -1.32 37.77 42.55
C VAL A 637 -2.20 38.34 41.43
N GLY A 638 -3.04 37.48 40.85
CA GLY A 638 -4.21 37.84 40.06
C GLY A 638 -5.26 36.73 40.14
N LYS A 639 -6.43 37.02 40.70
CA LYS A 639 -7.48 36.02 40.98
C LYS A 639 -8.23 35.70 39.67
N LYS A 640 -8.28 34.44 39.26
CA LYS A 640 -9.19 33.90 38.23
C LYS A 640 -9.81 32.59 38.72
N ASN A 641 -10.96 32.25 38.15
CA ASN A 641 -11.87 31.22 38.67
C ASN A 641 -11.29 29.80 38.58
N LYS A 642 -11.92 28.88 39.32
CA LYS A 642 -11.33 27.58 39.67
C LYS A 642 -11.80 26.44 38.76
N ASP A 643 -12.83 26.69 37.98
CA ASP A 643 -13.79 25.69 37.54
C ASP A 643 -13.42 25.08 36.17
N ASP A 644 -12.92 25.90 35.24
CA ASP A 644 -12.41 25.48 33.91
C ASP A 644 -11.26 24.45 33.98
N LYS A 645 -10.62 24.30 35.15
CA LYS A 645 -9.50 23.36 35.35
C LYS A 645 -9.91 21.97 35.81
N GLN A 646 -11.14 21.76 36.27
CA GLN A 646 -11.55 20.44 36.76
C GLN A 646 -12.05 19.50 35.66
N VAL A 647 -12.64 20.02 34.57
CA VAL A 647 -13.22 19.21 33.48
C VAL A 647 -12.14 18.50 32.64
N LEU A 648 -11.13 19.24 32.16
CA LEU A 648 -9.99 18.67 31.43
C LEU A 648 -9.22 17.61 32.27
N MET A 649 -9.16 17.83 33.59
CA MET A 649 -8.47 16.94 34.54
C MET A 649 -9.25 15.66 34.91
N SER A 650 -10.48 15.48 34.39
CA SER A 650 -11.26 14.24 34.56
C SER A 650 -11.28 13.35 33.33
N GLU A 651 -11.30 13.89 32.10
CA GLU A 651 -11.31 13.06 30.88
C GLU A 651 -9.97 12.34 30.67
N GLU A 652 -8.84 13.05 30.75
CA GLU A 652 -7.51 12.44 30.65
C GLU A 652 -7.30 11.37 31.73
N ARG A 653 -7.80 11.62 32.95
CA ARG A 653 -7.69 10.71 34.10
C ARG A 653 -8.48 9.41 33.93
N PHE A 654 -9.56 9.41 33.16
CA PHE A 654 -10.32 8.21 32.84
C PHE A 654 -9.57 7.32 31.83
N VAL A 655 -8.91 7.94 30.84
CA VAL A 655 -8.02 7.25 29.89
C VAL A 655 -6.79 6.66 30.61
N TRP A 656 -6.15 7.41 31.50
CA TRP A 656 -4.98 6.93 32.25
C TRP A 656 -5.29 5.76 33.20
N ASN A 657 -6.47 5.72 33.82
CA ASN A 657 -6.85 4.57 34.66
C ASN A 657 -7.14 3.29 33.86
N PHE A 658 -7.45 3.39 32.56
CA PHE A 658 -7.54 2.23 31.67
C PHE A 658 -6.14 1.64 31.42
N PHE A 659 -5.18 2.47 30.99
CA PHE A 659 -3.79 2.03 30.76
C PHE A 659 -3.05 1.59 32.05
N ARG A 660 -3.40 2.12 33.22
CA ARG A 660 -2.79 1.72 34.51
C ARG A 660 -2.98 0.23 34.81
N LEU A 661 -4.13 -0.34 34.47
CA LEU A 661 -4.41 -1.78 34.66
C LEU A 661 -3.61 -2.69 33.71
N GLU A 662 -3.16 -2.15 32.57
CA GLU A 662 -2.37 -2.89 31.57
C GLU A 662 -0.89 -3.00 32.03
N ASN A 663 -0.34 -1.93 32.60
CA ASN A 663 1.05 -1.88 33.09
C ASN A 663 1.33 -2.73 34.35
N GLU A 664 0.37 -2.89 35.28
CA GLU A 664 0.59 -3.76 36.45
C GLU A 664 0.71 -5.25 36.07
N HIS A 665 0.13 -5.67 34.94
CA HIS A 665 0.29 -7.01 34.41
C HIS A 665 1.66 -7.23 33.73
N LEU A 666 2.18 -6.22 33.02
CA LEU A 666 3.46 -6.31 32.30
C LEU A 666 4.66 -6.48 33.24
N ASN A 667 4.66 -5.80 34.40
CA ASN A 667 5.77 -5.83 35.36
C ASN A 667 6.02 -7.20 36.02
N ASN A 668 5.11 -8.18 35.93
CA ASN A 668 5.23 -9.47 36.60
C ASN A 668 5.87 -10.61 35.77
N CYS A 669 6.10 -10.43 34.47
CA CYS A 669 6.69 -11.47 33.60
C CYS A 669 8.17 -11.25 33.24
N GLY A 670 8.84 -10.25 33.80
CA GLY A 670 10.27 -9.95 33.59
C GLY A 670 11.26 -10.93 34.24
N LYS A 671 11.02 -12.25 34.21
CA LYS A 671 11.90 -13.28 34.81
C LYS A 671 12.53 -14.22 33.78
N PHE A 672 13.79 -13.92 33.45
CA PHE A 672 14.85 -14.84 33.00
C PHE A 672 14.43 -16.11 32.23
N ARG A 673 14.67 -16.11 30.91
CA ARG A 673 15.41 -17.23 30.31
C ARG A 673 16.19 -16.84 29.06
N ALA A 674 17.51 -17.04 29.12
CA ALA A 674 18.37 -17.03 27.93
C ALA A 674 18.42 -18.44 27.31
N VAL A 675 18.30 -18.48 25.98
CA VAL A 675 18.42 -19.66 25.10
C VAL A 675 19.16 -19.10 23.87
N ARG A 676 20.44 -19.40 23.55
CA ARG A 676 21.12 -20.70 23.48
C ARG A 676 20.36 -21.72 22.64
N ASP A 677 20.33 -21.52 21.32
CA ASP A 677 21.27 -22.21 20.42
C ASP A 677 20.90 -22.03 18.94
N ILE A 678 21.73 -21.33 18.17
CA ILE A 678 21.87 -21.52 16.72
C ILE A 678 23.37 -21.58 16.43
N SER A 679 23.82 -22.69 15.85
CA SER A 679 25.23 -22.94 15.55
C SER A 679 25.66 -22.22 14.27
N VAL A 680 26.68 -21.37 14.37
CA VAL A 680 27.45 -20.88 13.22
C VAL A 680 28.71 -21.74 13.12
N ALA A 681 29.01 -22.25 11.91
CA ALA A 681 30.19 -23.07 11.68
C ALA A 681 31.48 -22.25 11.86
N PRO A 682 32.57 -22.83 12.37
CA PRO A 682 33.83 -22.11 12.56
C PRO A 682 34.47 -21.75 11.21
N LEU A 683 34.89 -20.49 11.08
CA LEU A 683 35.86 -20.07 10.06
C LEU A 683 37.27 -20.53 10.45
N ASP A 684 38.12 -20.76 9.44
CA ASP A 684 39.45 -21.33 9.66
C ASP A 684 40.45 -20.33 10.29
N SER A 685 41.38 -20.90 11.04
CA SER A 685 42.46 -20.25 11.78
C SER A 685 43.51 -19.51 10.94
N SER A 686 43.47 -19.61 9.61
CA SER A 686 44.48 -19.08 8.70
C SER A 686 44.40 -17.55 8.51
N ASP A 687 43.19 -16.96 8.46
CA ASP A 687 43.02 -15.53 8.13
C ASP A 687 43.36 -14.56 9.28
N GLN A 688 43.22 -14.98 10.55
CA GLN A 688 43.47 -14.09 11.70
C GLN A 688 44.91 -13.57 11.78
N THR A 689 45.88 -14.30 11.22
CA THR A 689 47.31 -13.90 11.24
C THR A 689 47.64 -12.84 10.17
N GLN A 690 46.76 -12.61 9.19
CA GLN A 690 47.00 -11.62 8.13
C GLN A 690 46.49 -10.22 8.51
N ILE A 691 45.38 -10.14 9.24
CA ILE A 691 44.78 -8.87 9.71
C ILE A 691 45.67 -8.20 10.78
N LEU A 692 46.22 -8.99 11.71
CA LEU A 692 47.14 -8.51 12.76
C LEU A 692 48.49 -7.97 12.24
N ARG A 693 48.79 -8.09 10.94
CA ARG A 693 50.01 -7.54 10.32
C ARG A 693 49.79 -6.24 9.54
N MET A 694 48.57 -5.70 9.53
CA MET A 694 48.24 -4.46 8.82
C MET A 694 47.96 -3.28 9.77
N MET A 695 48.25 -3.42 11.07
CA MET A 695 47.97 -2.40 12.10
C MET A 695 49.22 -1.75 12.72
N ASP A 696 50.42 -2.30 12.48
CA ASP A 696 51.71 -1.77 12.97
C ASP A 696 52.66 -1.46 11.80
N GLU A 697 52.50 -0.30 11.14
CA GLU A 697 53.61 0.39 10.44
C GLU A 697 53.23 1.82 10.04
N ASP A 698 53.57 2.82 10.87
CA ASP A 698 53.72 4.21 10.41
C ASP A 698 54.69 5.03 11.29
N SER A 699 55.98 5.05 10.92
CA SER A 699 56.96 6.12 11.22
C SER A 699 58.40 5.72 10.80
N GLY A 700 59.27 6.72 10.54
CA GLY A 700 60.70 6.58 10.84
C GLY A 700 61.71 6.28 9.72
N VAL A 701 61.80 7.14 8.71
CA VAL A 701 63.05 7.89 8.39
C VAL A 701 64.42 7.14 8.54
N VAL A 702 65.03 6.82 7.38
CA VAL A 702 66.49 6.94 7.06
C VAL A 702 67.51 5.76 7.25
N ASN A 703 68.28 5.55 6.16
CA ASN A 703 69.69 5.06 6.02
C ASN A 703 70.08 3.56 5.83
N ARG A 704 70.52 3.28 4.58
CA ARG A 704 71.85 2.73 4.17
C ARG A 704 72.24 1.24 4.41
N ARG A 705 72.65 0.65 3.27
CA ARG A 705 73.86 -0.19 2.98
C ARG A 705 73.78 -1.74 3.00
N ARG A 706 74.13 -2.33 1.84
CA ARG A 706 75.05 -3.48 1.60
C ARG A 706 74.74 -4.81 2.30
N LYS A 707 74.50 -5.95 1.61
CA LYS A 707 75.37 -6.68 0.64
C LYS A 707 74.53 -7.83 0.02
N ARG A 708 74.48 -8.02 -1.31
CA ARG A 708 75.33 -8.91 -2.17
C ARG A 708 75.05 -10.44 -2.11
N VAL A 709 75.24 -11.06 -3.28
CA VAL A 709 75.25 -12.50 -3.63
C VAL A 709 73.85 -13.13 -3.84
N GLY A 710 73.50 -13.73 -4.99
CA GLY A 710 74.13 -13.63 -6.33
C GLY A 710 73.96 -14.88 -7.22
N LYS A 711 74.26 -14.70 -8.54
CA LYS A 711 74.23 -15.71 -9.64
C LYS A 711 72.81 -16.12 -10.11
N LYS A 712 72.55 -16.38 -11.40
CA LYS A 712 73.37 -16.24 -12.63
C LYS A 712 72.50 -16.26 -13.91
N ASN A 713 72.90 -15.51 -14.94
CA ASN A 713 72.72 -15.80 -16.40
C ASN A 713 71.27 -15.88 -16.94
N LYS A 714 70.94 -15.67 -18.22
CA LYS A 714 71.57 -15.13 -19.48
C LYS A 714 70.36 -14.95 -20.47
N ASP A 715 70.38 -14.20 -21.59
CA ASP A 715 71.36 -13.46 -22.39
C ASP A 715 70.65 -12.31 -23.17
N ASP A 716 71.40 -11.33 -23.70
CA ASP A 716 71.19 -10.51 -24.94
C ASP A 716 69.80 -9.94 -25.34
N LYS A 717 69.62 -8.71 -25.87
CA LYS A 717 70.48 -7.63 -26.43
C LYS A 717 69.70 -6.27 -26.31
N GLN A 718 70.30 -5.08 -26.12
CA GLN A 718 70.82 -4.11 -27.13
C GLN A 718 69.84 -3.79 -28.29
N VAL A 719 69.62 -2.56 -28.80
CA VAL A 719 70.13 -1.16 -28.57
C VAL A 719 69.18 -0.18 -29.37
N LEU A 720 69.02 1.16 -29.30
CA LEU A 720 69.55 2.39 -28.61
C LEU A 720 68.41 3.03 -27.74
N MET A 721 68.40 4.23 -27.13
CA MET A 721 69.11 5.55 -27.20
C MET A 721 68.62 6.60 -28.23
N SER A 722 68.94 7.90 -27.98
CA SER A 722 68.41 9.17 -28.58
C SER A 722 66.89 9.39 -28.39
N GLU A 723 66.37 10.30 -27.56
CA GLU A 723 66.90 11.53 -26.90
C GLU A 723 67.12 12.73 -27.84
N GLU A 724 66.78 13.93 -27.35
CA GLU A 724 66.80 15.26 -28.02
C GLU A 724 65.83 15.50 -29.21
N SER A 725 65.41 16.73 -29.54
CA SER A 725 65.10 17.91 -28.69
C SER A 725 64.31 19.00 -29.46
N ILE A 726 63.69 19.93 -28.70
CA ILE A 726 63.61 21.39 -28.97
C ILE A 726 62.63 21.98 -30.02
N GLN A 727 61.81 22.94 -29.52
CA GLN A 727 61.32 24.23 -30.08
C GLN A 727 60.62 24.31 -31.48
N GLU A 728 59.71 25.26 -31.77
CA GLU A 728 58.77 26.13 -31.00
C GLU A 728 57.92 26.92 -32.04
N ILE A 729 57.08 27.87 -31.58
CA ILE A 729 56.71 29.13 -32.28
C ILE A 729 55.64 29.11 -33.40
N ASP A 730 54.78 30.14 -33.33
CA ASP A 730 53.76 30.71 -34.25
C ASP A 730 52.66 29.83 -34.87
N GLU A 731 51.35 30.13 -34.91
CA GLU A 731 50.46 31.31 -34.70
C GLU A 731 49.61 31.59 -35.97
N ILE A 732 48.54 32.38 -35.80
CA ILE A 732 47.70 33.04 -36.84
C ILE A 732 46.82 32.15 -37.74
N ASN A 733 45.65 31.75 -37.22
CA ASN A 733 44.33 32.33 -37.57
C ASN A 733 43.18 31.69 -36.76
#